data_AF-A0A848U0I7-F1
#
_entry.id   AF-A0A848U0I7-F1
#
_cell.length_a   1.000
_cell.length_b   1.000
_cell.length_c   1.000
_cell.angle_alpha   90.00
_cell.angle_beta   90.00
_cell.angle_gamma   90.00
#
_symmetry.space_group_name_H-M   'P 1'
#
loop_
_entity.id
_entity.type
_entity.pdbx_description
1 polymer ?
#
loop_
_entity_poly.entity_id
_entity_poly.type
_entity_poly.pdbx_seq_one_letter_code
_entity_poly.pdbx_strand_id
1 'polypeptide(L)'
;VSAYVRAEATPSPEAYPDGTNGTLSLAERRDPLRSTSTLIPWDPVPPDNSSAASADPTSGSTIDTPDLGSLLTELVSLPGWADGNSMSFLIDPFDSYSPAATDSREVYGSAAGIDQVPVLTYTFTEAPNPDLTTTTVVASSHVDEVTDQNTAGVSRNTGNALSELFYAGNTNEPRQLALRFDNIAIPVGAVIKTAYLTLSTAATTDIPAAATDWQYVDGTGSGVDPTSTPDPLDPTTDTTSTTSDTVSINLRAELSDSPDDYTLGTLGTRDYTTTFVNWDNVPATESTEVVSPNISSLVSAVTGLADWASGDSLSLRLTAPEGHVNSATNLRRILTSTSTEKPQLLITWEPGSTTGSGASATQTTAIRFSQVHVPPGAQIKSARIIFHSAEANDEATTLEITGEHSASPRALQAVNNDLGGRSKTTARESWAVESWSTIGTAYPTPDLSRIVQEITDIPEWCGGNAMTFFLSGTGKRIAVSADANPIKAPTLEITYAPDSVPSGAYCSNSSIVVPLADAQDDAVQNDATDSVDVLGQSLSTDSVGDGTGDSQTIGLRFRGVNLPRDATIVSATLQLTSTTDITEASKFNISIERSDDAPGFSAADNDINARSWSNTVRWSSNPPVAANEGTFTSDLKSLIETIVGRSGWERGNSMAFRLESLTTSVPHAFSSADASEAQAPRLIIYFESERENPGTRFRDNLKRHVNELVAQGGTPITSSLYEAALYFRGGEIDYGKRRGARRSEDRFHRVSHPFSYEGGELYQPKGCIDSNLDSDKCIWETINNNSSNPTYLSPLESQCQTNHIVLLSDGAATSNTAVSRIQNLTGTTCDTSYGNSETCGRELIDWLHTSDHSPALPGTQNITTHTIAFNLAEGERGFLADLAAAGGGGAYTADSAASLLAAFKNIFINVSKTDTSFVAPSVTLNQQNRMKNSDELYFAMFKPESTARWNGNLKKYKLKGATDADPIIVDRDGLPAVDESTGEFKAGARSFWSNAVDGGSVLLGGAAARIEGNGYSHEYRKVYTY
;
A
#
# COMPACT_ATOMS: atom_id res chain seq x y z
N VAL A 1 -14.61 -32.32 7.67
CA VAL A 1 -13.20 -32.11 8.05
C VAL A 1 -12.68 -31.04 7.15
N SER A 2 -12.19 -29.95 7.72
CA SER A 2 -11.75 -28.77 6.99
C SER A 2 -10.35 -28.46 7.49
N ALA A 3 -9.42 -28.30 6.55
CA ALA A 3 -8.00 -28.11 6.87
C ALA A 3 -7.42 -26.95 6.05
N TYR A 4 -6.43 -26.26 6.58
CA TYR A 4 -5.56 -25.37 5.82
C TYR A 4 -4.33 -26.14 5.35
N VAL A 5 -3.98 -25.97 4.08
CA VAL A 5 -2.64 -26.28 3.58
C VAL A 5 -1.81 -25.01 3.69
N ARG A 6 -0.66 -25.11 4.36
CA ARG A 6 0.37 -24.06 4.47
C ARG A 6 1.74 -24.66 4.18
N ALA A 7 2.78 -23.85 4.07
CA ALA A 7 4.16 -24.33 3.96
C ALA A 7 5.07 -23.65 4.97
N GLU A 8 6.26 -24.19 5.20
CA GLU A 8 7.30 -23.51 5.97
C GLU A 8 7.90 -22.37 5.13
N ALA A 9 7.85 -21.14 5.64
CA ALA A 9 8.35 -19.95 4.97
C ALA A 9 9.89 -19.83 5.08
N THR A 10 10.58 -20.86 4.58
CA THR A 10 12.04 -20.93 4.51
C THR A 10 12.47 -21.36 3.11
N PRO A 11 13.50 -20.73 2.52
CA PRO A 11 13.98 -21.09 1.19
C PRO A 11 14.62 -22.48 1.12
N SER A 12 14.99 -23.08 2.26
CA SER A 12 15.53 -24.45 2.34
C SER A 12 15.11 -25.10 3.67
N PRO A 13 13.98 -25.82 3.72
CA PRO A 13 13.48 -26.43 4.95
C PRO A 13 14.31 -27.65 5.37
N GLU A 14 14.50 -27.82 6.68
CA GLU A 14 15.15 -29.02 7.24
C GLU A 14 14.26 -30.26 7.07
N ALA A 15 14.87 -31.42 6.82
CA ALA A 15 14.18 -32.71 6.76
C ALA A 15 13.42 -33.02 8.07
N TYR A 16 12.34 -33.79 7.96
CA TYR A 16 11.52 -34.19 9.11
C TYR A 16 12.29 -35.14 10.05
N PRO A 17 12.01 -35.11 11.37
CA PRO A 17 12.67 -35.99 12.34
C PRO A 17 12.39 -37.47 12.04
N ASP A 18 13.38 -38.18 11.49
CA ASP A 18 13.33 -39.62 11.23
C ASP A 18 13.99 -40.47 12.33
N GLY A 19 14.40 -39.81 13.42
CA GLY A 19 15.16 -40.40 14.53
C GLY A 19 16.68 -40.22 14.41
N THR A 20 17.18 -39.66 13.30
CA THR A 20 18.62 -39.40 13.07
C THR A 20 18.95 -38.01 12.53
N ASN A 21 18.04 -37.34 11.80
CA ASN A 21 18.21 -35.96 11.31
C ASN A 21 16.99 -35.08 11.63
N GLY A 22 17.20 -33.76 11.79
CA GLY A 22 16.15 -32.76 12.04
C GLY A 22 15.89 -32.49 13.54
N THR A 23 15.88 -31.22 13.95
CA THR A 23 15.72 -30.82 15.38
C THR A 23 14.35 -30.22 15.71
N LEU A 24 13.62 -29.72 14.71
CA LEU A 24 12.36 -29.00 14.88
C LEU A 24 11.14 -29.94 14.94
N SER A 25 10.33 -29.77 15.99
CA SER A 25 9.05 -30.46 16.15
C SER A 25 7.96 -29.94 15.22
N LEU A 26 6.92 -30.74 14.96
CA LEU A 26 5.76 -30.31 14.16
C LEU A 26 5.05 -29.08 14.77
N ALA A 27 5.07 -28.93 16.10
CA ALA A 27 4.50 -27.77 16.77
C ALA A 27 5.29 -26.47 16.51
N GLU A 28 6.62 -26.55 16.42
CA GLU A 28 7.47 -25.39 16.10
C GLU A 28 7.43 -25.01 14.63
N ARG A 29 7.19 -25.98 13.74
CA ARG A 29 6.97 -25.76 12.30
C ARG A 29 5.61 -25.12 12.01
N ARG A 30 4.63 -25.33 12.90
CA ARG A 30 3.29 -24.68 12.86
C ARG A 30 3.28 -23.23 13.38
N ASP A 31 4.41 -22.71 13.87
CA ASP A 31 4.50 -21.33 14.34
C ASP A 31 4.19 -20.37 13.18
N PRO A 32 3.21 -19.44 13.33
CA PRO A 32 2.89 -18.44 12.30
C PRO A 32 4.07 -17.58 11.84
N LEU A 33 5.13 -17.47 12.66
CA LEU A 33 6.36 -16.77 12.30
C LEU A 33 7.29 -17.58 11.37
N ARG A 34 7.02 -18.87 11.18
CA ARG A 34 7.83 -19.80 10.36
C ARG A 34 7.03 -20.47 9.24
N SER A 35 5.74 -20.20 9.14
CA SER A 35 4.90 -20.68 8.04
C SER A 35 4.56 -19.56 7.05
N THR A 36 4.16 -19.94 5.84
CA THR A 36 3.62 -19.01 4.84
C THR A 36 2.43 -18.24 5.40
N SER A 37 2.35 -16.97 5.04
CA SER A 37 1.21 -16.10 5.35
C SER A 37 -0.03 -16.50 4.55
N THR A 38 0.16 -17.08 3.37
CA THR A 38 -0.89 -17.71 2.58
C THR A 38 -1.32 -19.04 3.22
N LEU A 39 -2.62 -19.14 3.53
CA LEU A 39 -3.28 -20.35 4.00
C LEU A 39 -4.31 -20.78 2.94
N ILE A 40 -4.17 -21.99 2.41
CA ILE A 40 -5.10 -22.53 1.40
C ILE A 40 -6.17 -23.37 2.10
N PRO A 41 -7.44 -22.95 2.12
CA PRO A 41 -8.50 -23.75 2.72
C PRO A 41 -8.82 -24.98 1.86
N TRP A 42 -8.76 -26.14 2.47
CA TRP A 42 -9.20 -27.43 1.95
C TRP A 42 -10.48 -27.85 2.70
N ASP A 43 -11.63 -27.41 2.18
CA ASP A 43 -12.94 -27.60 2.81
C ASP A 43 -14.04 -27.98 1.80
N PRO A 44 -14.73 -29.14 1.95
CA PRO A 44 -14.38 -30.22 2.87
C PRO A 44 -13.17 -31.02 2.34
N VAL A 45 -12.27 -31.44 3.23
CA VAL A 45 -11.29 -32.49 2.92
C VAL A 45 -12.08 -33.76 2.53
N PRO A 46 -12.02 -34.19 1.26
CA PRO A 46 -12.83 -35.29 0.78
C PRO A 46 -12.61 -36.54 1.65
N PRO A 47 -13.67 -37.24 2.08
CA PRO A 47 -13.53 -38.59 2.62
C PRO A 47 -13.41 -39.60 1.47
N ASP A 48 -12.76 -40.74 1.70
CA ASP A 48 -13.03 -41.93 0.89
C ASP A 48 -13.12 -43.21 1.76
N ASN A 49 -14.12 -44.06 1.44
CA ASN A 49 -14.20 -45.52 1.73
C ASN A 49 -14.95 -46.12 2.94
N SER A 50 -15.62 -45.40 3.85
CA SER A 50 -16.27 -46.10 4.99
C SER A 50 -17.63 -46.75 4.70
N SER A 51 -18.20 -46.60 3.49
CA SER A 51 -19.50 -47.21 3.16
C SER A 51 -19.53 -47.90 1.79
N ALA A 52 -18.87 -49.05 1.67
CA ALA A 52 -19.49 -50.29 1.19
C ALA A 52 -18.48 -51.44 1.20
N ALA A 53 -18.95 -52.61 1.62
CA ALA A 53 -18.22 -53.86 1.55
C ALA A 53 -17.75 -54.17 0.11
N SER A 54 -16.46 -54.00 -0.17
CA SER A 54 -15.75 -54.80 -1.17
C SER A 54 -14.27 -54.90 -0.83
N ALA A 55 -13.77 -56.12 -0.83
CA ALA A 55 -12.40 -56.48 -0.58
C ALA A 55 -11.47 -56.03 -1.72
N ASP A 56 -10.71 -54.95 -1.51
CA ASP A 56 -9.32 -54.82 -1.99
C ASP A 56 -8.66 -53.58 -1.36
N PRO A 57 -7.60 -53.68 -0.55
CA PRO A 57 -6.93 -52.50 0.04
C PRO A 57 -6.08 -51.70 -0.97
N THR A 58 -6.06 -52.07 -2.25
CA THR A 58 -5.12 -51.53 -3.25
C THR A 58 -5.70 -50.52 -4.25
N SER A 59 -6.99 -50.17 -4.19
CA SER A 59 -7.59 -49.17 -5.11
C SER A 59 -8.30 -48.04 -4.37
N GLY A 60 -7.54 -47.07 -3.87
CA GLY A 60 -8.08 -45.76 -3.46
C GLY A 60 -8.17 -44.82 -4.68
N SER A 61 -9.10 -43.87 -4.66
CA SER A 61 -9.15 -42.79 -5.65
C SER A 61 -8.04 -41.76 -5.40
N THR A 62 -7.46 -41.17 -6.46
CA THR A 62 -6.52 -40.05 -6.33
C THR A 62 -7.26 -38.83 -5.81
N ILE A 63 -6.74 -38.20 -4.75
CA ILE A 63 -7.33 -37.01 -4.13
C ILE A 63 -6.43 -35.82 -4.40
N ASP A 64 -6.96 -34.80 -5.08
CA ASP A 64 -6.25 -33.55 -5.33
C ASP A 64 -6.53 -32.53 -4.22
N THR A 65 -5.50 -31.77 -3.83
CA THR A 65 -5.66 -30.58 -2.99
C THR A 65 -6.30 -29.44 -3.80
N PRO A 66 -6.78 -28.37 -3.15
CA PRO A 66 -7.03 -27.10 -3.82
C PRO A 66 -5.73 -26.55 -4.42
N ASP A 67 -5.85 -25.56 -5.32
CA ASP A 67 -4.71 -24.92 -5.98
C ASP A 67 -3.73 -24.31 -4.95
N LEU A 68 -2.47 -24.75 -5.03
CA LEU A 68 -1.38 -24.31 -4.16
C LEU A 68 -0.58 -23.14 -4.77
N GLY A 69 -0.96 -22.64 -5.94
CA GLY A 69 -0.16 -21.68 -6.73
C GLY A 69 0.20 -20.38 -6.00
N SER A 70 -0.71 -19.82 -5.19
CA SER A 70 -0.41 -18.61 -4.40
C SER A 70 0.60 -18.87 -3.28
N LEU A 71 0.52 -20.04 -2.67
CA LEU A 71 1.45 -20.49 -1.64
C LEU A 71 2.84 -20.80 -2.26
N LEU A 72 2.88 -21.44 -3.43
CA LEU A 72 4.12 -21.64 -4.17
C LEU A 72 4.74 -20.30 -4.61
N THR A 73 3.93 -19.35 -5.06
CA THR A 73 4.39 -17.99 -5.43
C THR A 73 5.05 -17.29 -4.24
N GLU A 74 4.49 -17.42 -3.04
CA GLU A 74 5.08 -16.88 -1.82
C GLU A 74 6.43 -17.54 -1.50
N LEU A 75 6.51 -18.88 -1.59
CA LEU A 75 7.75 -19.63 -1.33
C LEU A 75 8.87 -19.30 -2.31
N VAL A 76 8.58 -19.31 -3.62
CA VAL A 76 9.60 -19.01 -4.65
C VAL A 76 10.02 -17.54 -4.67
N SER A 77 9.24 -16.67 -4.02
CA SER A 77 9.58 -15.26 -3.80
C SER A 77 10.38 -15.01 -2.53
N LEU A 78 10.67 -16.06 -1.73
CA LEU A 78 11.46 -15.91 -0.51
C LEU A 78 12.91 -15.53 -0.84
N PRO A 79 13.51 -14.60 -0.07
CA PRO A 79 14.93 -14.29 -0.22
C PRO A 79 15.80 -15.54 -0.02
N GLY A 80 16.65 -15.86 -1.00
CA GLY A 80 17.52 -17.05 -0.98
C GLY A 80 16.90 -18.31 -1.59
N TRP A 81 15.69 -18.21 -2.16
CA TRP A 81 15.12 -19.27 -2.98
C TRP A 81 15.96 -19.49 -4.24
N ALA A 82 16.26 -20.75 -4.55
CA ALA A 82 16.97 -21.18 -5.74
C ALA A 82 16.24 -22.35 -6.39
N ASP A 83 16.44 -22.52 -7.70
CA ASP A 83 15.89 -23.67 -8.41
C ASP A 83 16.46 -24.97 -7.84
N GLY A 84 15.60 -25.99 -7.68
CA GLY A 84 15.93 -27.25 -7.01
C GLY A 84 15.82 -27.26 -5.47
N ASN A 85 15.43 -26.15 -4.82
CA ASN A 85 15.21 -26.13 -3.38
C ASN A 85 14.01 -26.99 -2.95
N SER A 86 14.14 -27.61 -1.76
CA SER A 86 13.06 -28.42 -1.16
C SER A 86 11.91 -27.55 -0.65
N MET A 87 10.69 -28.10 -0.62
CA MET A 87 9.50 -27.46 -0.06
C MET A 87 8.91 -28.34 1.06
N SER A 88 8.39 -27.73 2.11
CA SER A 88 7.73 -28.44 3.22
C SER A 88 6.31 -27.92 3.38
N PHE A 89 5.32 -28.79 3.24
CA PHE A 89 3.90 -28.48 3.35
C PHE A 89 3.32 -29.06 4.65
N LEU A 90 2.42 -28.31 5.28
CA LEU A 90 1.75 -28.63 6.52
C LEU A 90 0.24 -28.59 6.28
N ILE A 91 -0.48 -29.59 6.78
CA ILE A 91 -1.94 -29.68 6.70
C ILE A 91 -2.50 -29.61 8.12
N ASP A 92 -3.23 -28.54 8.41
CA ASP A 92 -3.75 -28.23 9.75
C ASP A 92 -5.27 -28.13 9.75
N PRO A 93 -5.99 -28.58 10.79
CA PRO A 93 -7.42 -28.30 10.89
C PRO A 93 -7.69 -26.80 11.03
N PHE A 94 -8.90 -26.35 10.66
CA PHE A 94 -9.33 -24.97 10.89
C PHE A 94 -9.34 -24.62 12.39
N ASP A 95 -9.05 -23.37 12.76
CA ASP A 95 -8.99 -22.93 14.16
C ASP A 95 -10.33 -23.05 14.90
N SER A 96 -11.44 -23.07 14.17
CA SER A 96 -12.80 -23.27 14.69
C SER A 96 -13.24 -24.74 14.76
N TYR A 97 -12.37 -25.69 14.39
CA TYR A 97 -12.71 -27.10 14.23
C TYR A 97 -12.70 -27.87 15.57
N SER A 98 -13.78 -28.62 15.82
CA SER A 98 -13.90 -29.52 16.99
C SER A 98 -13.79 -30.98 16.53
N PRO A 99 -12.81 -31.76 17.04
CA PRO A 99 -12.51 -33.09 16.52
C PRO A 99 -13.54 -34.15 16.94
N ALA A 100 -13.96 -35.01 15.99
CA ALA A 100 -14.78 -36.20 16.25
C ALA A 100 -14.13 -37.48 15.71
N ALA A 101 -14.45 -38.65 16.27
CA ALA A 101 -13.87 -39.93 15.83
C ALA A 101 -14.22 -40.30 14.37
N THR A 102 -15.31 -39.74 13.83
CA THR A 102 -15.76 -39.90 12.44
C THR A 102 -14.96 -39.07 11.43
N ASP A 103 -14.03 -38.24 11.92
CA ASP A 103 -13.28 -37.28 11.11
C ASP A 103 -11.88 -37.76 10.69
N SER A 104 -11.53 -39.03 10.97
CA SER A 104 -10.27 -39.61 10.50
C SER A 104 -10.18 -39.61 8.97
N ARG A 105 -8.99 -39.34 8.44
CA ARG A 105 -8.64 -39.44 7.01
C ARG A 105 -7.33 -40.22 6.89
N GLU A 106 -7.30 -41.23 6.03
CA GLU A 106 -6.12 -42.07 5.80
C GLU A 106 -5.56 -41.77 4.41
N VAL A 107 -4.25 -41.50 4.33
CA VAL A 107 -3.53 -41.20 3.07
C VAL A 107 -2.24 -41.99 3.02
N TYR A 108 -1.78 -42.34 1.82
CA TYR A 108 -0.51 -43.00 1.62
C TYR A 108 0.66 -42.07 1.97
N GLY A 109 1.64 -42.61 2.71
CA GLY A 109 2.87 -41.90 3.06
C GLY A 109 3.98 -42.09 2.02
N SER A 110 5.15 -41.51 2.29
CA SER A 110 6.31 -41.51 1.39
C SER A 110 6.92 -42.88 1.06
N ALA A 111 6.54 -43.94 1.79
CA ALA A 111 7.02 -45.31 1.58
C ALA A 111 6.07 -46.18 0.73
N ALA A 112 5.02 -45.61 0.16
CA ALA A 112 4.11 -46.31 -0.75
C ALA A 112 4.78 -46.61 -2.11
N GLY A 113 4.14 -47.43 -2.96
CA GLY A 113 4.60 -47.65 -4.33
C GLY A 113 4.64 -46.33 -5.13
N ILE A 114 5.47 -46.26 -6.18
CA ILE A 114 5.72 -45.01 -6.94
C ILE A 114 4.45 -44.36 -7.52
N ASP A 115 3.40 -45.16 -7.77
CA ASP A 115 2.10 -44.70 -8.26
C ASP A 115 1.13 -44.24 -7.15
N GLN A 116 1.54 -44.33 -5.88
CA GLN A 116 0.70 -44.07 -4.69
C GLN A 116 1.31 -43.06 -3.72
N VAL A 117 2.53 -42.57 -3.96
CA VAL A 117 3.13 -41.51 -3.16
C VAL A 117 2.49 -40.15 -3.48
N PRO A 118 2.44 -39.21 -2.52
CA PRO A 118 1.98 -37.85 -2.80
C PRO A 118 2.86 -37.18 -3.87
N VAL A 119 2.25 -36.60 -4.90
CA VAL A 119 2.94 -35.91 -5.99
C VAL A 119 2.51 -34.44 -6.04
N LEU A 120 3.46 -33.53 -6.15
CA LEU A 120 3.20 -32.11 -6.42
C LEU A 120 3.28 -31.87 -7.94
N THR A 121 2.16 -31.47 -8.54
CA THR A 121 2.11 -31.06 -9.95
C THR A 121 1.98 -29.54 -10.04
N TYR A 122 2.82 -28.89 -10.85
CA TYR A 122 2.78 -27.43 -11.04
C TYR A 122 3.14 -27.04 -12.47
N THR A 123 2.66 -25.87 -12.88
CA THR A 123 3.06 -25.18 -14.11
C THR A 123 3.42 -23.76 -13.76
N PHE A 124 4.49 -23.22 -14.34
CA PHE A 124 4.92 -21.84 -14.11
C PHE A 124 5.21 -21.13 -15.43
N THR A 125 5.13 -19.81 -15.40
CA THR A 125 5.57 -18.93 -16.48
C THR A 125 6.46 -17.87 -15.87
N GLU A 126 7.64 -17.67 -16.44
CA GLU A 126 8.51 -16.57 -16.07
C GLU A 126 7.83 -15.24 -16.45
N ALA A 127 7.80 -14.26 -15.54
CA ALA A 127 7.15 -12.98 -15.81
C ALA A 127 7.93 -12.19 -16.89
N PRO A 128 7.27 -11.64 -17.93
CA PRO A 128 7.98 -10.90 -18.97
C PRO A 128 8.50 -9.56 -18.45
N ASN A 129 9.82 -9.39 -18.49
CA ASN A 129 10.51 -8.10 -18.29
C ASN A 129 10.65 -7.41 -19.67
N PRO A 130 10.06 -6.21 -19.88
CA PRO A 130 10.06 -5.52 -21.18
C PRO A 130 11.44 -5.02 -21.63
N ASP A 131 12.45 -5.00 -20.74
CA ASP A 131 13.80 -4.54 -21.04
C ASP A 131 14.75 -5.66 -21.50
N LEU A 132 14.27 -6.91 -21.52
CA LEU A 132 15.05 -8.08 -21.96
C LEU A 132 14.87 -8.32 -23.45
N THR A 133 16.00 -8.37 -24.17
CA THR A 133 16.07 -8.81 -25.57
C THR A 133 16.42 -10.29 -25.64
N THR A 134 15.84 -11.01 -26.58
CA THR A 134 16.11 -12.44 -26.78
C THR A 134 16.69 -12.69 -28.16
N THR A 135 17.77 -13.46 -28.20
CA THR A 135 18.47 -13.88 -29.42
C THR A 135 18.45 -15.41 -29.49
N THR A 136 17.87 -15.94 -30.55
CA THR A 136 17.90 -17.38 -30.86
C THR A 136 18.78 -17.61 -32.07
N VAL A 137 19.79 -18.46 -31.92
CA VAL A 137 20.71 -18.85 -33.00
C VAL A 137 20.77 -20.35 -33.15
N VAL A 138 21.02 -20.81 -34.37
CA VAL A 138 21.11 -22.23 -34.72
C VAL A 138 22.55 -22.56 -35.05
N ALA A 139 23.02 -23.74 -34.63
CA ALA A 139 24.39 -24.16 -34.90
C ALA A 139 24.65 -24.25 -36.42
N SER A 140 25.74 -23.63 -36.87
CA SER A 140 26.16 -23.57 -38.27
C SER A 140 27.16 -24.67 -38.62
N SER A 141 28.12 -24.94 -37.74
CA SER A 141 29.11 -26.02 -37.87
C SER A 141 29.27 -26.81 -36.57
N HIS A 142 29.82 -28.02 -36.69
CA HIS A 142 30.11 -28.90 -35.56
C HIS A 142 31.39 -29.70 -35.79
N VAL A 143 31.98 -30.21 -34.70
CA VAL A 143 33.06 -31.22 -34.72
C VAL A 143 32.74 -32.30 -33.75
N ASP A 144 32.74 -33.53 -34.26
CA ASP A 144 32.78 -34.74 -33.46
C ASP A 144 34.21 -35.25 -33.39
N GLU A 145 34.85 -35.24 -32.22
CA GLU A 145 36.28 -35.55 -32.02
C GLU A 145 36.47 -36.79 -31.14
N VAL A 146 37.34 -37.70 -31.59
CA VAL A 146 37.76 -38.91 -30.89
C VAL A 146 39.28 -38.95 -30.81
N THR A 147 39.80 -39.24 -29.62
CA THR A 147 41.25 -39.37 -29.37
C THR A 147 41.60 -40.80 -29.00
N ASP A 148 42.67 -41.34 -29.55
CA ASP A 148 43.23 -42.62 -29.13
C ASP A 148 43.90 -42.46 -27.74
N GLN A 149 43.60 -43.39 -26.83
CA GLN A 149 44.12 -43.41 -25.45
C GLN A 149 45.65 -43.35 -25.37
N ASN A 150 46.36 -43.92 -26.35
CA ASN A 150 47.80 -44.16 -26.24
C ASN A 150 48.67 -43.39 -27.24
N THR A 151 48.09 -42.86 -28.33
CA THR A 151 48.89 -42.30 -29.44
C THR A 151 48.70 -40.81 -29.67
N ALA A 152 47.84 -40.13 -28.86
CA ALA A 152 47.43 -38.74 -29.07
C ALA A 152 46.89 -38.44 -30.48
N GLY A 153 46.59 -39.50 -31.26
CA GLY A 153 46.00 -39.39 -32.58
C GLY A 153 44.53 -38.99 -32.47
N VAL A 154 44.15 -37.95 -33.20
CA VAL A 154 42.81 -37.38 -33.15
C VAL A 154 42.11 -37.62 -34.48
N SER A 155 40.91 -38.20 -34.43
CA SER A 155 40.03 -38.33 -35.59
C SER A 155 38.82 -37.44 -35.41
N ARG A 156 38.40 -36.75 -36.47
CA ARG A 156 37.25 -35.85 -36.40
C ARG A 156 36.27 -36.04 -37.56
N ASN A 157 35.02 -35.67 -37.31
CA ASN A 157 33.95 -35.66 -38.30
C ASN A 157 33.11 -34.38 -38.20
N THR A 158 32.87 -33.74 -39.36
CA THR A 158 32.04 -32.52 -39.49
C THR A 158 30.88 -32.70 -40.48
N GLY A 159 30.78 -33.87 -41.12
CA GLY A 159 29.79 -34.16 -42.18
C GLY A 159 28.59 -34.96 -41.70
N ASN A 160 28.62 -35.49 -40.48
CA ASN A 160 27.59 -36.38 -39.96
C ASN A 160 26.45 -35.62 -39.27
N ALA A 161 25.21 -35.91 -39.66
CA ALA A 161 24.00 -35.40 -39.01
C ALA A 161 23.80 -35.91 -37.57
N LEU A 162 24.53 -36.97 -37.19
CA LEU A 162 24.44 -37.66 -35.91
C LEU A 162 25.82 -37.81 -35.27
N SER A 163 25.96 -37.36 -34.02
CA SER A 163 27.12 -37.61 -33.15
C SER A 163 26.75 -38.56 -32.01
N GLU A 164 27.72 -39.37 -31.60
CA GLU A 164 27.62 -40.32 -30.50
C GLU A 164 28.48 -39.83 -29.32
N LEU A 165 27.85 -39.13 -28.38
CA LEU A 165 28.53 -38.54 -27.24
C LEU A 165 29.05 -39.61 -26.29
N PHE A 166 30.29 -39.38 -25.82
CA PHE A 166 30.99 -40.06 -24.74
C PHE A 166 31.27 -41.55 -24.89
N TYR A 167 30.99 -42.13 -26.05
CA TYR A 167 31.44 -43.46 -26.41
C TYR A 167 32.09 -43.50 -27.80
N ALA A 168 33.35 -43.93 -27.85
CA ALA A 168 34.11 -44.08 -29.08
C ALA A 168 34.78 -45.45 -29.21
N GLY A 169 34.32 -46.43 -28.43
CA GLY A 169 34.97 -47.73 -28.25
C GLY A 169 35.89 -47.77 -27.03
N ASN A 170 36.10 -48.95 -26.48
CA ASN A 170 36.78 -49.16 -25.19
C ASN A 170 38.28 -48.80 -25.19
N THR A 171 38.88 -48.55 -26.35
CA THR A 171 40.31 -48.23 -26.51
C THR A 171 40.55 -46.75 -26.82
N ASN A 172 39.52 -45.92 -26.81
CA ASN A 172 39.58 -44.49 -27.13
C ASN A 172 39.16 -43.63 -25.93
N GLU A 173 39.51 -42.36 -25.93
CA GLU A 173 38.98 -41.37 -24.98
C GLU A 173 37.49 -41.10 -25.25
N PRO A 174 36.71 -40.69 -24.24
CA PRO A 174 35.32 -40.29 -24.43
C PRO A 174 35.20 -39.25 -25.53
N ARG A 175 34.31 -39.51 -26.48
CA ARG A 175 34.04 -38.62 -27.61
C ARG A 175 33.63 -37.23 -27.14
N GLN A 176 34.11 -36.21 -27.84
CA GLN A 176 33.77 -34.81 -27.55
C GLN A 176 33.06 -34.20 -28.76
N LEU A 177 32.12 -33.30 -28.48
CA LEU A 177 31.38 -32.59 -29.52
C LEU A 177 31.53 -31.09 -29.31
N ALA A 178 31.86 -30.36 -30.36
CA ALA A 178 31.81 -28.91 -30.38
C ALA A 178 30.76 -28.40 -31.36
N LEU A 179 30.04 -27.35 -30.97
CA LEU A 179 28.97 -26.72 -31.74
C LEU A 179 29.26 -25.24 -31.88
N ARG A 180 29.24 -24.73 -33.11
CA ARG A 180 29.48 -23.32 -33.43
C ARG A 180 28.18 -22.63 -33.80
N PHE A 181 27.97 -21.44 -33.24
CA PHE A 181 26.81 -20.58 -33.48
C PHE A 181 27.29 -19.24 -34.04
N ASP A 182 26.88 -18.91 -35.25
CA ASP A 182 27.32 -17.70 -35.95
C ASP A 182 26.32 -16.54 -35.81
N ASN A 183 26.81 -15.32 -36.02
CA ASN A 183 26.01 -14.09 -36.10
C ASN A 183 25.20 -13.80 -34.83
N ILE A 184 25.84 -13.91 -33.66
CA ILE A 184 25.20 -13.64 -32.38
C ILE A 184 25.02 -12.13 -32.21
N ALA A 185 23.79 -11.67 -32.34
CA ALA A 185 23.41 -10.25 -32.33
C ALA A 185 23.36 -9.64 -30.91
N ILE A 186 24.46 -9.78 -30.17
CA ILE A 186 24.61 -9.28 -28.80
C ILE A 186 25.66 -8.16 -28.79
N PRO A 187 25.30 -6.91 -28.43
CA PRO A 187 26.22 -5.78 -28.41
C PRO A 187 27.25 -5.89 -27.28
N VAL A 188 28.39 -5.24 -27.48
CA VAL A 188 29.47 -5.14 -26.48
C VAL A 188 28.92 -4.57 -25.17
N GLY A 189 29.22 -5.24 -24.07
CA GLY A 189 28.79 -4.84 -22.72
C GLY A 189 27.37 -5.26 -22.35
N ALA A 190 26.64 -5.97 -23.22
CA ALA A 190 25.36 -6.58 -22.88
C ALA A 190 25.48 -7.50 -21.65
N VAL A 191 24.46 -7.45 -20.79
CA VAL A 191 24.38 -8.32 -19.61
C VAL A 191 23.52 -9.53 -19.95
N ILE A 192 24.12 -10.72 -19.96
CA ILE A 192 23.41 -11.97 -20.23
C ILE A 192 22.64 -12.39 -18.97
N LYS A 193 21.32 -12.51 -19.06
CA LYS A 193 20.47 -12.97 -17.94
C LYS A 193 20.38 -14.49 -17.92
N THR A 194 20.00 -15.07 -19.05
CA THR A 194 19.85 -16.51 -19.21
C THR A 194 20.39 -16.96 -20.55
N ALA A 195 20.92 -18.17 -20.61
CA ALA A 195 21.24 -18.84 -21.86
C ALA A 195 20.99 -20.34 -21.75
N TYR A 196 20.38 -20.94 -22.76
CA TYR A 196 20.02 -22.35 -22.78
C TYR A 196 20.37 -22.98 -24.13
N LEU A 197 21.04 -24.15 -24.09
CA LEU A 197 21.32 -24.96 -25.26
C LEU A 197 20.27 -26.06 -25.37
N THR A 198 19.58 -26.11 -26.51
CA THR A 198 18.63 -27.18 -26.85
C THR A 198 19.26 -28.12 -27.88
N LEU A 199 19.24 -29.42 -27.58
CA LEU A 199 19.69 -30.50 -28.45
C LEU A 199 18.55 -31.47 -28.71
N SER A 200 18.55 -32.11 -29.87
CA SER A 200 17.61 -33.22 -30.16
C SER A 200 18.35 -34.55 -30.07
N THR A 201 17.79 -35.50 -29.33
CA THR A 201 18.27 -36.88 -29.34
C THR A 201 17.82 -37.59 -30.63
N ALA A 202 18.60 -38.55 -31.13
CA ALA A 202 18.21 -39.37 -32.28
C ALA A 202 17.66 -40.74 -31.86
N ALA A 203 16.93 -41.40 -32.75
CA ALA A 203 16.36 -42.71 -32.47
C ALA A 203 17.47 -43.78 -32.34
N THR A 204 17.20 -44.83 -31.58
CA THR A 204 18.16 -45.94 -31.40
C THR A 204 18.42 -46.73 -32.70
N THR A 205 17.57 -46.55 -33.71
CA THR A 205 17.69 -47.13 -35.06
C THR A 205 18.49 -46.28 -36.04
N ASP A 206 18.79 -45.02 -35.70
CA ASP A 206 19.59 -44.15 -36.55
C ASP A 206 21.07 -44.55 -36.49
N ILE A 207 21.69 -44.71 -37.66
CA ILE A 207 23.07 -45.22 -37.79
C ILE A 207 24.01 -44.02 -38.02
N PRO A 208 25.05 -43.81 -37.20
CA PRO A 208 26.07 -42.80 -37.48
C PRO A 208 26.79 -43.12 -38.79
N ALA A 209 27.27 -42.12 -39.52
CA ALA A 209 27.93 -42.39 -40.80
C ALA A 209 29.25 -43.18 -40.62
N ALA A 210 29.71 -43.79 -41.71
CA ALA A 210 30.76 -44.80 -41.68
C ALA A 210 32.10 -44.24 -41.21
N ALA A 211 32.99 -45.11 -40.71
CA ALA A 211 34.34 -44.73 -40.27
C ALA A 211 35.18 -44.03 -41.36
N THR A 212 34.82 -44.18 -42.64
CA THR A 212 35.45 -43.47 -43.78
C THR A 212 35.16 -41.96 -43.81
N ASP A 213 34.15 -41.50 -43.07
CA ASP A 213 33.77 -40.09 -42.97
C ASP A 213 34.60 -39.34 -41.91
N TRP A 214 35.48 -40.07 -41.20
CA TRP A 214 36.38 -39.54 -40.18
C TRP A 214 37.74 -39.21 -40.78
N GLN A 215 38.23 -38.01 -40.50
CA GLN A 215 39.55 -37.55 -40.95
C GLN A 215 40.54 -37.59 -39.79
N TYR A 216 41.69 -38.23 -39.99
CA TYR A 216 42.78 -38.25 -39.02
C TYR A 216 43.56 -36.92 -39.03
N VAL A 217 43.88 -36.41 -37.85
CA VAL A 217 44.64 -35.18 -37.60
C VAL A 217 45.70 -35.46 -36.53
N ASP A 218 46.94 -35.00 -36.78
CA ASP A 218 48.04 -35.10 -35.81
C ASP A 218 47.77 -34.16 -34.61
N GLY A 219 47.72 -34.72 -33.41
CA GLY A 219 47.41 -34.00 -32.16
C GLY A 219 48.58 -33.23 -31.55
N THR A 220 49.78 -33.26 -32.17
CA THR A 220 50.94 -32.48 -31.70
C THR A 220 51.46 -31.54 -32.79
N GLY A 221 51.75 -30.29 -32.43
CA GLY A 221 52.32 -29.28 -33.35
C GLY A 221 53.76 -29.55 -33.84
N SER A 222 54.21 -30.80 -33.89
CA SER A 222 55.56 -31.18 -34.27
C SER A 222 55.55 -32.53 -34.96
N GLY A 223 55.46 -32.50 -36.29
CA GLY A 223 55.23 -33.67 -37.14
C GLY A 223 56.12 -34.87 -36.85
N VAL A 224 55.51 -35.96 -36.38
CA VAL A 224 56.13 -37.29 -36.28
C VAL A 224 55.29 -38.31 -37.06
N ASP A 225 56.01 -39.12 -37.83
CA ASP A 225 55.61 -40.09 -38.86
C ASP A 225 54.81 -41.32 -38.32
N PRO A 226 53.81 -41.87 -39.03
CA PRO A 226 52.83 -42.82 -38.50
C PRO A 226 53.30 -44.29 -38.50
N THR A 227 54.58 -44.58 -38.22
CA THR A 227 55.15 -45.93 -38.44
C THR A 227 55.52 -46.74 -37.20
N SER A 228 55.24 -46.30 -35.97
CA SER A 228 55.53 -47.09 -34.78
C SER A 228 54.29 -47.80 -34.21
N THR A 229 54.26 -49.13 -34.35
CA THR A 229 53.34 -50.04 -33.66
C THR A 229 53.84 -50.36 -32.25
N PRO A 230 52.94 -50.32 -31.25
CA PRO A 230 52.91 -51.38 -30.22
C PRO A 230 51.45 -51.69 -29.81
N ASP A 231 51.00 -52.81 -29.25
CA ASP A 231 51.37 -54.22 -29.03
C ASP A 231 50.07 -54.82 -28.43
N PRO A 232 49.65 -56.09 -28.66
CA PRO A 232 48.35 -56.55 -28.20
C PRO A 232 48.40 -57.21 -26.80
N LEU A 233 47.27 -57.12 -26.07
CA LEU A 233 46.86 -57.82 -24.83
C LEU A 233 47.15 -57.05 -23.52
N ASP A 234 46.23 -56.94 -22.56
CA ASP A 234 45.52 -58.02 -21.83
C ASP A 234 44.17 -57.55 -21.22
N PRO A 235 43.12 -58.40 -21.12
CA PRO A 235 41.83 -58.12 -20.50
C PRO A 235 41.79 -58.46 -19.00
N THR A 236 40.68 -58.11 -18.34
CA THR A 236 40.28 -58.35 -16.91
C THR A 236 40.72 -57.24 -15.95
N THR A 237 39.91 -56.65 -15.07
CA THR A 237 38.78 -57.12 -14.23
C THR A 237 37.83 -55.94 -13.92
N ASP A 238 36.54 -55.98 -14.31
CA ASP A 238 35.34 -56.29 -13.49
C ASP A 238 35.13 -55.43 -12.22
N THR A 239 34.09 -54.58 -12.19
CA THR A 239 32.84 -54.82 -11.41
C THR A 239 31.92 -53.59 -11.29
N THR A 240 30.61 -53.86 -11.40
CA THR A 240 29.44 -53.03 -11.05
C THR A 240 29.14 -51.78 -11.89
N SER A 241 28.53 -52.00 -13.05
CA SER A 241 27.68 -50.99 -13.70
C SER A 241 26.33 -50.98 -12.99
N THR A 242 26.06 -49.92 -12.24
CA THR A 242 24.68 -49.46 -12.08
C THR A 242 24.24 -48.89 -13.43
N THR A 243 23.18 -49.45 -13.99
CA THR A 243 22.50 -48.88 -15.17
C THR A 243 21.99 -47.50 -14.79
N SER A 244 22.66 -46.45 -15.26
CA SER A 244 22.12 -45.11 -15.22
C SER A 244 21.40 -44.86 -16.54
N ASP A 245 20.08 -44.73 -16.49
CA ASP A 245 19.26 -44.36 -17.66
C ASP A 245 19.57 -42.92 -18.14
N THR A 246 20.41 -42.19 -17.40
CA THR A 246 20.83 -40.82 -17.68
C THR A 246 22.35 -40.64 -17.60
N VAL A 247 22.89 -39.66 -18.36
CA VAL A 247 24.33 -39.30 -18.38
C VAL A 247 24.45 -37.79 -18.19
N SER A 248 25.54 -37.34 -17.54
CA SER A 248 25.82 -35.91 -17.37
C SER A 248 26.78 -35.40 -18.44
N ILE A 249 26.62 -34.15 -18.88
CA ILE A 249 27.44 -33.47 -19.90
C ILE A 249 28.10 -32.24 -19.28
N ASN A 250 29.42 -32.10 -19.40
CA ASN A 250 30.13 -30.86 -19.07
C ASN A 250 30.18 -29.91 -20.27
N LEU A 251 29.60 -28.72 -20.11
CA LEU A 251 29.59 -27.64 -21.10
C LEU A 251 30.67 -26.61 -20.80
N ARG A 252 31.45 -26.25 -21.83
CA ARG A 252 32.42 -25.14 -21.81
C ARG A 252 32.24 -24.26 -23.04
N ALA A 253 32.62 -22.99 -22.93
CA ALA A 253 32.65 -22.07 -24.07
C ALA A 253 34.10 -21.77 -24.48
N GLU A 254 34.35 -21.63 -25.78
CA GLU A 254 35.65 -21.24 -26.32
C GLU A 254 35.88 -19.73 -26.08
N LEU A 255 37.05 -19.36 -25.55
CA LEU A 255 37.40 -17.97 -25.25
C LEU A 255 37.94 -17.25 -26.50
N SER A 256 37.09 -17.14 -27.52
CA SER A 256 37.35 -16.40 -28.75
C SER A 256 36.08 -15.72 -29.23
N ASP A 257 36.19 -14.47 -29.71
CA ASP A 257 35.16 -13.68 -30.38
C ASP A 257 34.85 -14.20 -31.80
N SER A 258 35.83 -14.80 -32.46
CA SER A 258 35.68 -15.42 -33.78
C SER A 258 36.31 -16.82 -33.79
N PRO A 259 35.70 -17.81 -33.10
CA PRO A 259 36.21 -19.16 -33.09
C PRO A 259 36.41 -19.63 -34.54
N ASP A 260 37.63 -20.10 -34.86
CA ASP A 260 37.96 -20.63 -36.17
C ASP A 260 36.98 -21.72 -36.58
N ASP A 261 36.67 -21.81 -37.87
CA ASP A 261 35.91 -22.95 -38.34
C ASP A 261 36.68 -24.23 -38.04
N TYR A 262 35.91 -25.24 -37.75
CA TYR A 262 36.33 -26.56 -37.30
C TYR A 262 37.13 -27.37 -38.33
N THR A 263 37.46 -26.74 -39.45
CA THR A 263 38.24 -27.30 -40.55
C THR A 263 39.75 -27.26 -40.26
N LEU A 264 40.23 -26.53 -39.24
CA LEU A 264 41.64 -26.42 -38.87
C LEU A 264 41.83 -26.59 -37.34
N GLY A 265 42.81 -27.40 -36.91
CA GLY A 265 43.12 -27.66 -35.49
C GLY A 265 42.22 -28.70 -34.77
N THR A 266 42.69 -29.19 -33.62
CA THR A 266 41.96 -30.14 -32.73
C THR A 266 41.26 -29.38 -31.59
N LEU A 267 40.19 -29.93 -31.01
CA LEU A 267 39.50 -29.32 -29.86
C LEU A 267 40.41 -29.22 -28.62
N GLY A 268 41.42 -30.10 -28.49
CA GLY A 268 42.36 -30.07 -27.38
C GLY A 268 43.28 -28.84 -27.33
N THR A 269 43.51 -28.17 -28.46
CA THR A 269 44.45 -27.04 -28.58
C THR A 269 43.79 -25.66 -28.49
N ARG A 270 42.47 -25.61 -28.32
CA ARG A 270 41.69 -24.37 -28.25
C ARG A 270 41.50 -23.96 -26.80
N ASP A 271 41.43 -22.65 -26.56
CA ASP A 271 41.27 -22.10 -25.22
C ASP A 271 39.79 -22.05 -24.83
N TYR A 272 39.43 -22.71 -23.73
CA TYR A 272 38.05 -22.76 -23.22
C TYR A 272 37.95 -22.12 -21.83
N THR A 273 36.73 -21.77 -21.42
CA THR A 273 36.42 -21.37 -20.05
C THR A 273 36.96 -22.40 -19.06
N THR A 274 37.61 -21.93 -17.98
CA THR A 274 38.14 -22.80 -16.92
C THR A 274 37.02 -23.40 -16.07
N THR A 275 35.91 -22.65 -15.91
CA THR A 275 34.64 -23.12 -15.35
C THR A 275 33.81 -23.86 -16.40
N PHE A 276 32.98 -24.79 -15.95
CA PHE A 276 32.04 -25.55 -16.78
C PHE A 276 30.67 -25.58 -16.10
N VAL A 277 29.62 -25.80 -16.89
CA VAL A 277 28.27 -26.09 -16.38
C VAL A 277 27.99 -27.57 -16.57
N ASN A 278 27.56 -28.24 -15.50
CA ASN A 278 27.19 -29.64 -15.55
C ASN A 278 25.71 -29.78 -15.94
N TRP A 279 25.43 -30.53 -17.00
CA TRP A 279 24.09 -30.86 -17.46
C TRP A 279 23.79 -32.31 -17.10
N ASP A 280 23.17 -32.49 -15.94
CA ASP A 280 22.80 -33.81 -15.41
C ASP A 280 21.54 -34.38 -16.07
N ASN A 281 21.39 -35.70 -15.93
CA ASN A 281 20.18 -36.44 -16.27
C ASN A 281 19.78 -36.49 -17.76
N VAL A 282 20.73 -36.45 -18.70
CA VAL A 282 20.42 -36.56 -20.14
C VAL A 282 19.97 -37.99 -20.51
N PRO A 283 18.71 -38.21 -20.95
CA PRO A 283 18.14 -39.54 -21.13
C PRO A 283 18.66 -40.24 -22.39
N ALA A 284 18.56 -41.57 -22.40
CA ALA A 284 18.98 -42.41 -23.54
C ALA A 284 17.92 -42.57 -24.67
N THR A 285 16.68 -42.09 -24.48
CA THR A 285 15.49 -42.47 -25.26
C THR A 285 15.06 -41.49 -26.37
N GLU A 286 14.17 -42.00 -27.25
CA GLU A 286 13.90 -41.60 -28.65
C GLU A 286 13.45 -40.14 -28.87
N SER A 287 14.05 -39.48 -29.87
CA SER A 287 13.61 -38.26 -30.56
C SER A 287 12.98 -37.18 -29.67
N THR A 288 13.65 -36.81 -28.59
CA THR A 288 13.19 -35.76 -27.67
C THR A 288 14.16 -34.59 -27.65
N GLU A 289 13.60 -33.37 -27.59
CA GLU A 289 14.38 -32.17 -27.30
C GLU A 289 14.80 -32.18 -25.83
N VAL A 290 16.08 -31.97 -25.59
CA VAL A 290 16.66 -31.83 -24.25
C VAL A 290 17.26 -30.43 -24.12
N VAL A 291 16.97 -29.77 -22.99
CA VAL A 291 17.41 -28.40 -22.70
C VAL A 291 18.43 -28.40 -21.57
N SER A 292 19.53 -27.67 -21.76
CA SER A 292 20.59 -27.54 -20.75
C SER A 292 20.13 -26.74 -19.53
N PRO A 293 20.84 -26.83 -18.39
CA PRO A 293 20.80 -25.81 -17.35
C PRO A 293 21.24 -24.44 -17.89
N ASN A 294 21.03 -23.39 -17.09
CA ASN A 294 21.42 -22.04 -17.49
C ASN A 294 22.95 -21.91 -17.67
N ILE A 295 23.38 -21.65 -18.90
CA ILE A 295 24.78 -21.48 -19.30
C ILE A 295 25.17 -20.00 -19.50
N SER A 296 24.41 -19.05 -18.95
CA SER A 296 24.66 -17.61 -19.07
C SER A 296 26.07 -17.20 -18.64
N SER A 297 26.64 -17.88 -17.65
CA SER A 297 28.02 -17.64 -17.18
C SER A 297 29.08 -17.96 -18.23
N LEU A 298 28.86 -19.01 -19.03
CA LEU A 298 29.76 -19.40 -20.12
C LEU A 298 29.64 -18.42 -21.29
N VAL A 299 28.42 -18.05 -21.67
CA VAL A 299 28.15 -17.08 -22.74
C VAL A 299 28.70 -15.70 -22.35
N SER A 300 28.49 -15.26 -21.10
CA SER A 300 29.02 -13.98 -20.59
C SER A 300 30.55 -13.93 -20.62
N ALA A 301 31.23 -15.05 -20.40
CA ALA A 301 32.68 -15.10 -20.46
C ALA A 301 33.22 -14.81 -21.86
N VAL A 302 32.48 -15.19 -22.91
CA VAL A 302 32.86 -14.93 -24.31
C VAL A 302 32.39 -13.55 -24.76
N THR A 303 31.15 -13.17 -24.49
CA THR A 303 30.63 -11.84 -24.86
C THR A 303 31.28 -10.70 -24.07
N GLY A 304 31.98 -11.02 -22.98
CA GLY A 304 32.77 -10.10 -22.16
C GLY A 304 34.23 -9.96 -22.60
N LEU A 305 34.67 -10.67 -23.65
CA LEU A 305 36.01 -10.49 -24.21
C LEU A 305 36.17 -9.07 -24.78
N ALA A 306 37.39 -8.53 -24.70
CA ALA A 306 37.65 -7.13 -25.07
C ALA A 306 37.51 -6.85 -26.58
N ASP A 307 37.61 -7.90 -27.40
CA ASP A 307 37.50 -7.91 -28.86
C ASP A 307 36.11 -8.30 -29.37
N TRP A 308 35.20 -8.76 -28.50
CA TRP A 308 33.83 -9.09 -28.87
C TRP A 308 33.09 -7.92 -29.56
N ALA A 309 32.30 -8.23 -30.58
CA ALA A 309 31.43 -7.34 -31.33
C ALA A 309 30.08 -8.01 -31.65
N SER A 310 29.03 -7.20 -31.83
CA SER A 310 27.72 -7.73 -32.25
C SER A 310 27.81 -8.36 -33.63
N GLY A 311 27.40 -9.63 -33.75
CA GLY A 311 27.52 -10.43 -34.97
C GLY A 311 28.64 -11.47 -34.92
N ASP A 312 29.39 -11.51 -33.82
CA ASP A 312 30.44 -12.50 -33.60
C ASP A 312 29.90 -13.91 -33.34
N SER A 313 30.81 -14.90 -33.27
CA SER A 313 30.45 -16.32 -33.21
C SER A 313 30.81 -16.93 -31.85
N LEU A 314 30.06 -17.93 -31.40
CA LEU A 314 30.31 -18.65 -30.15
C LEU A 314 30.52 -20.15 -30.44
N SER A 315 31.49 -20.76 -29.78
CA SER A 315 31.76 -22.19 -29.83
C SER A 315 31.54 -22.81 -28.44
N LEU A 316 30.70 -23.84 -28.37
CA LEU A 316 30.43 -24.61 -27.15
C LEU A 316 30.98 -26.03 -27.29
N ARG A 317 31.73 -26.50 -26.29
CA ARG A 317 32.32 -27.84 -26.23
C ARG A 317 31.65 -28.68 -25.14
N LEU A 318 31.22 -29.88 -25.53
CA LEU A 318 30.57 -30.88 -24.70
C LEU A 318 31.58 -32.00 -24.42
N THR A 319 31.79 -32.28 -23.13
CA THR A 319 32.75 -33.27 -22.65
C THR A 319 32.16 -34.15 -21.55
N ALA A 320 32.71 -35.34 -21.39
CA ALA A 320 32.31 -36.23 -20.32
C ALA A 320 32.76 -35.68 -18.96
N PRO A 321 31.97 -35.86 -17.88
CA PRO A 321 32.37 -35.53 -16.52
C PRO A 321 33.57 -36.35 -16.04
N GLU A 322 34.23 -35.86 -14.99
CA GLU A 322 35.30 -36.60 -14.31
C GLU A 322 34.73 -37.90 -13.71
N GLY A 323 35.40 -39.02 -13.97
CA GLY A 323 34.93 -40.35 -13.53
C GLY A 323 33.93 -41.03 -14.47
N HIS A 324 33.63 -40.45 -15.64
CA HIS A 324 32.79 -41.10 -16.65
C HIS A 324 33.39 -42.43 -17.15
N VAL A 325 32.53 -43.45 -17.27
CA VAL A 325 32.93 -44.76 -17.81
C VAL A 325 32.61 -44.80 -19.32
N ASN A 326 33.66 -44.94 -20.15
CA ASN A 326 33.55 -45.06 -21.60
C ASN A 326 32.98 -46.44 -22.02
N SER A 327 31.66 -46.60 -21.85
CA SER A 327 30.90 -47.82 -22.14
C SER A 327 29.77 -47.54 -23.12
N ALA A 328 29.43 -48.52 -23.96
CA ALA A 328 28.32 -48.44 -24.90
C ALA A 328 26.96 -48.16 -24.21
N THR A 329 26.84 -48.47 -22.91
CA THR A 329 25.64 -48.18 -22.10
C THR A 329 25.47 -46.69 -21.77
N ASN A 330 26.56 -45.92 -21.78
CA ASN A 330 26.56 -44.48 -21.50
C ASN A 330 26.53 -43.64 -22.79
N LEU A 331 26.27 -44.28 -23.92
CA LEU A 331 26.17 -43.62 -25.21
C LEU A 331 24.95 -42.70 -25.27
N ARG A 332 25.13 -41.47 -25.77
CA ARG A 332 24.01 -40.57 -26.12
C ARG A 332 24.13 -40.14 -27.58
N ARG A 333 23.03 -40.23 -28.32
CA ARG A 333 22.97 -39.91 -29.74
C ARG A 333 22.32 -38.56 -29.93
N ILE A 334 23.09 -37.59 -30.42
CA ILE A 334 22.67 -36.20 -30.55
C ILE A 334 22.77 -35.75 -32.01
N LEU A 335 21.73 -35.08 -32.47
CA LEU A 335 21.70 -34.47 -33.80
C LEU A 335 22.63 -33.24 -33.84
N THR A 336 23.39 -33.11 -34.92
CA THR A 336 24.42 -32.07 -35.09
C THR A 336 23.94 -30.92 -35.97
N SER A 337 24.81 -29.95 -36.27
CA SER A 337 24.49 -28.82 -37.16
C SER A 337 24.14 -29.20 -38.61
N THR A 338 24.42 -30.44 -39.02
CA THR A 338 24.13 -30.95 -40.37
C THR A 338 22.80 -31.71 -40.48
N SER A 339 22.13 -31.94 -39.35
CA SER A 339 20.77 -32.49 -39.26
C SER A 339 19.70 -31.50 -39.77
N THR A 340 18.50 -32.01 -40.04
CA THR A 340 17.29 -31.20 -40.25
C THR A 340 16.85 -30.48 -38.99
N GLU A 341 16.97 -31.15 -37.84
CA GLU A 341 16.75 -30.59 -36.51
C GLU A 341 18.11 -30.25 -35.91
N LYS A 342 18.45 -28.96 -35.94
CA LYS A 342 19.78 -28.46 -35.57
C LYS A 342 19.78 -27.99 -34.12
N PRO A 343 20.91 -28.12 -33.40
CA PRO A 343 21.09 -27.49 -32.09
C PRO A 343 20.76 -26.01 -32.09
N GLN A 344 20.02 -25.56 -31.07
CA GLN A 344 19.61 -24.17 -30.90
C GLN A 344 20.15 -23.61 -29.60
N LEU A 345 20.62 -22.36 -29.64
CA LEU A 345 21.04 -21.61 -28.48
C LEU A 345 20.12 -20.41 -28.31
N LEU A 346 19.44 -20.36 -27.17
CA LEU A 346 18.57 -19.26 -26.76
C LEU A 346 19.31 -18.41 -25.73
N ILE A 347 19.48 -17.12 -26.01
CA ILE A 347 20.16 -16.18 -25.11
C ILE A 347 19.22 -15.01 -24.83
N THR A 348 18.99 -14.72 -23.56
CA THR A 348 18.25 -13.53 -23.12
C THR A 348 19.22 -12.57 -22.45
N TRP A 349 19.23 -11.33 -22.92
CA TRP A 349 20.19 -10.31 -22.53
C TRP A 349 19.54 -8.93 -22.49
N GLU A 350 20.14 -8.01 -21.76
CA GLU A 350 19.76 -6.59 -21.77
C GLU A 350 20.92 -5.72 -22.27
N PRO A 351 20.63 -4.60 -22.95
CA PRO A 351 21.67 -3.69 -23.44
C PRO A 351 22.59 -3.26 -22.30
N GLY A 352 23.91 -3.43 -22.52
CA GLY A 352 24.90 -2.85 -21.64
C GLY A 352 24.73 -1.34 -21.60
N SER A 353 24.73 -0.75 -20.41
CA SER A 353 24.73 0.71 -20.30
C SER A 353 25.92 1.25 -21.07
N THR A 354 25.68 1.97 -22.17
CA THR A 354 26.74 2.54 -23.02
C THR A 354 27.46 3.64 -22.24
N THR A 355 28.45 3.26 -21.44
CA THR A 355 29.49 4.18 -21.00
C THR A 355 30.47 4.34 -22.17
N GLY A 356 30.18 5.30 -23.04
CA GLY A 356 31.25 5.98 -23.77
C GLY A 356 32.31 6.42 -22.76
N SER A 357 33.56 6.46 -23.19
CA SER A 357 34.74 6.87 -22.41
C SER A 357 34.72 8.36 -22.00
N GLY A 358 33.66 8.79 -21.32
CA GLY A 358 33.56 10.01 -20.54
C GLY A 358 33.09 9.57 -19.16
N ALA A 359 33.77 10.04 -18.11
CA ALA A 359 33.42 9.74 -16.72
C ALA A 359 31.89 9.74 -16.53
N SER A 360 31.34 8.61 -16.08
CA SER A 360 29.93 8.50 -15.69
C SER A 360 29.64 9.63 -14.69
N ALA A 361 28.92 10.66 -15.13
CA ALA A 361 28.59 11.78 -14.28
C ALA A 361 27.55 11.26 -13.28
N THR A 362 28.01 10.86 -12.10
CA THR A 362 27.16 10.55 -10.96
C THR A 362 26.18 11.70 -10.75
N GLN A 363 24.88 11.42 -10.79
CA GLN A 363 23.86 12.42 -10.48
C GLN A 363 23.70 12.52 -8.97
N THR A 364 23.55 13.74 -8.45
CA THR A 364 23.21 13.99 -7.04
C THR A 364 21.73 14.35 -6.98
N THR A 365 20.96 13.60 -6.22
CA THR A 365 19.55 13.89 -5.93
C THR A 365 19.47 14.71 -4.65
N ALA A 366 18.63 15.74 -4.62
CA ALA A 366 18.34 16.52 -3.42
C ALA A 366 16.84 16.46 -3.11
N ILE A 367 16.50 16.30 -1.83
CA ILE A 367 15.12 16.28 -1.36
C ILE A 367 15.00 17.30 -0.24
N ARG A 368 14.12 18.29 -0.44
CA ARG A 368 13.89 19.34 0.54
C ARG A 368 12.53 19.15 1.19
N PHE A 369 12.53 18.82 2.48
CA PHE A 369 11.35 18.85 3.32
C PHE A 369 11.14 20.27 3.79
N SER A 370 10.04 20.91 3.39
CA SER A 370 9.80 22.34 3.61
C SER A 370 9.57 22.70 5.08
N GLN A 371 9.07 21.77 5.88
CA GLN A 371 8.68 22.00 7.28
C GLN A 371 9.03 20.81 8.18
N VAL A 372 10.15 20.88 8.91
CA VAL A 372 10.60 19.81 9.80
C VAL A 372 10.47 20.23 11.27
N HIS A 373 9.47 19.67 11.95
CA HIS A 373 9.03 20.08 13.30
C HIS A 373 9.86 19.45 14.44
N VAL A 374 11.18 19.60 14.40
CA VAL A 374 12.09 19.13 15.46
C VAL A 374 12.60 20.33 16.28
N PRO A 375 12.38 20.39 17.60
CA PRO A 375 12.88 21.48 18.43
C PRO A 375 14.42 21.56 18.43
N PRO A 376 15.02 22.75 18.56
CA PRO A 376 16.47 22.89 18.66
C PRO A 376 17.02 22.17 19.89
N GLY A 377 18.14 21.47 19.71
CA GLY A 377 18.79 20.68 20.76
C GLY A 377 18.04 19.42 21.20
N ALA A 378 16.98 19.02 20.50
CA ALA A 378 16.33 17.73 20.75
C ALA A 378 17.27 16.57 20.39
N GLN A 379 17.35 15.57 21.28
CA GLN A 379 18.10 14.33 21.04
C GLN A 379 17.31 13.41 20.11
N ILE A 380 17.80 13.21 18.90
CA ILE A 380 17.20 12.34 17.89
C ILE A 380 17.43 10.87 18.27
N LYS A 381 16.36 10.08 18.24
CA LYS A 381 16.37 8.62 18.52
C LYS A 381 16.42 7.79 17.25
N SER A 382 15.72 8.24 16.22
CA SER A 382 15.79 7.65 14.88
C SER A 382 15.32 8.68 13.87
N ALA A 383 15.92 8.69 12.69
CA ALA A 383 15.42 9.44 11.55
C ALA A 383 15.54 8.59 10.28
N ARG A 384 14.56 8.60 9.39
CA ARG A 384 14.64 7.90 8.11
C ARG A 384 13.77 8.57 7.05
N ILE A 385 14.19 8.49 5.80
CA ILE A 385 13.35 8.87 4.67
C ILE A 385 12.70 7.60 4.13
N ILE A 386 11.40 7.63 3.93
CA ILE A 386 10.64 6.55 3.30
C ILE A 386 10.47 6.91 1.83
N PHE A 387 11.02 6.08 0.94
CA PHE A 387 10.81 6.20 -0.49
C PHE A 387 9.77 5.19 -0.97
N HIS A 388 8.96 5.57 -1.96
CA HIS A 388 8.16 4.61 -2.70
C HIS A 388 8.80 4.38 -4.07
N SER A 389 8.99 3.12 -4.47
CA SER A 389 9.57 2.82 -5.78
C SER A 389 8.62 3.25 -6.91
N ALA A 390 9.12 4.06 -7.84
CA ALA A 390 8.38 4.40 -9.06
C ALA A 390 8.56 3.33 -10.15
N GLU A 391 9.72 2.67 -10.15
CA GLU A 391 10.07 1.60 -11.07
C GLU A 391 10.67 0.41 -10.31
N ALA A 392 10.52 -0.79 -10.89
CA ALA A 392 11.22 -1.96 -10.39
C ALA A 392 12.68 -1.91 -10.84
N ASN A 393 13.63 -2.07 -9.91
CA ASN A 393 15.05 -2.08 -10.23
C ASN A 393 15.85 -2.87 -9.17
N ASP A 394 16.68 -3.79 -9.64
CA ASP A 394 17.52 -4.68 -8.82
C ASP A 394 19.02 -4.40 -8.95
N GLU A 395 19.43 -3.36 -9.70
CA GLU A 395 20.82 -2.98 -9.90
C GLU A 395 21.49 -2.71 -8.55
N ALA A 396 22.71 -3.22 -8.34
CA ALA A 396 23.43 -2.96 -7.09
C ALA A 396 23.64 -1.45 -6.90
N THR A 397 22.92 -0.86 -5.93
CA THR A 397 22.93 0.59 -5.71
C THR A 397 23.52 0.90 -4.34
N THR A 398 24.47 1.81 -4.31
CA THR A 398 25.08 2.32 -3.08
C THR A 398 25.02 3.83 -3.09
N LEU A 399 24.30 4.41 -2.14
CA LEU A 399 24.13 5.85 -1.98
C LEU A 399 24.82 6.33 -0.70
N GLU A 400 25.46 7.49 -0.77
CA GLU A 400 25.84 8.28 0.39
C GLU A 400 24.77 9.35 0.60
N ILE A 401 24.22 9.41 1.82
CA ILE A 401 23.23 10.38 2.25
C ILE A 401 23.91 11.41 3.14
N THR A 402 23.73 12.69 2.82
CA THR A 402 24.17 13.84 3.64
C THR A 402 23.02 14.83 3.78
N GLY A 403 23.08 15.73 4.76
CA GLY A 403 22.17 16.85 4.90
C GLY A 403 22.78 18.14 4.37
N GLU A 404 21.97 19.16 4.11
CA GLU A 404 22.45 20.54 3.97
C GLU A 404 22.77 21.10 5.36
N HIS A 405 24.02 21.45 5.60
CA HIS A 405 24.46 22.09 6.83
C HIS A 405 24.02 23.57 6.83
N SER A 406 22.74 23.80 7.08
CA SER A 406 22.09 25.10 7.14
C SER A 406 20.88 24.99 8.05
N ALA A 407 20.70 25.99 8.93
CA ALA A 407 19.53 26.06 9.80
C ALA A 407 18.22 26.33 9.04
N SER A 408 18.29 26.95 7.85
CA SER A 408 17.13 27.25 7.01
C SER A 408 17.51 27.18 5.52
N PRO A 409 17.55 25.97 4.95
CA PRO A 409 17.84 25.73 3.54
C PRO A 409 16.89 26.49 2.61
N ARG A 410 17.46 27.24 1.67
CA ARG A 410 16.70 27.91 0.60
C ARG A 410 16.07 26.86 -0.33
N ALA A 411 14.95 27.20 -0.98
CA ALA A 411 14.36 26.37 -2.02
C ALA A 411 15.39 25.99 -3.11
N LEU A 412 15.23 24.82 -3.72
CA LEU A 412 16.09 24.37 -4.82
C LEU A 412 15.80 25.22 -6.06
N GLN A 413 16.84 25.62 -6.80
CA GLN A 413 16.74 26.51 -7.94
C GLN A 413 17.28 25.86 -9.21
N ALA A 414 16.67 26.15 -10.36
CA ALA A 414 17.13 25.68 -11.68
C ALA A 414 18.32 26.50 -12.20
N VAL A 415 19.41 26.55 -11.42
CA VAL A 415 20.68 27.22 -11.78
C VAL A 415 21.85 26.24 -11.71
N ASN A 416 22.88 26.49 -12.53
CA ASN A 416 24.06 25.63 -12.60
C ASN A 416 24.70 25.48 -11.21
N ASN A 417 24.94 24.22 -10.81
CA ASN A 417 25.61 23.86 -9.56
C ASN A 417 24.88 24.26 -8.26
N ASP A 418 23.55 24.42 -8.26
CA ASP A 418 22.79 24.71 -7.02
C ASP A 418 22.99 23.63 -5.94
N LEU A 419 22.99 22.34 -6.33
CA LEU A 419 23.14 21.22 -5.39
C LEU A 419 24.59 21.03 -4.92
N GLY A 420 25.56 21.18 -5.84
CA GLY A 420 26.97 21.01 -5.54
C GLY A 420 27.56 22.17 -4.72
N GLY A 421 27.00 23.37 -4.85
CA GLY A 421 27.43 24.58 -4.14
C GLY A 421 26.92 24.72 -2.69
N ARG A 422 25.98 23.85 -2.27
CA ARG A 422 25.44 23.85 -0.90
C ARG A 422 26.38 23.15 0.08
N SER A 423 26.55 23.73 1.27
CA SER A 423 27.30 23.13 2.37
C SER A 423 26.61 21.86 2.85
N LYS A 424 27.35 20.75 2.90
CA LYS A 424 26.86 19.46 3.39
C LYS A 424 27.25 19.24 4.85
N THR A 425 26.47 18.45 5.58
CA THR A 425 26.80 17.99 6.92
C THR A 425 28.10 17.18 6.92
N THR A 426 28.78 17.15 8.05
CA THR A 426 29.94 16.29 8.27
C THR A 426 29.50 14.83 8.44
N ALA A 427 28.40 14.61 9.16
CA ALA A 427 27.70 13.34 9.25
C ALA A 427 27.16 12.92 7.88
N ARG A 428 27.35 11.64 7.58
CA ARG A 428 26.93 10.98 6.35
C ARG A 428 26.60 9.52 6.67
N GLU A 429 25.62 8.98 5.97
CA GLU A 429 25.23 7.58 6.11
C GLU A 429 25.31 6.89 4.75
N SER A 430 25.87 5.69 4.72
CA SER A 430 25.93 4.87 3.51
C SER A 430 24.72 3.93 3.47
N TRP A 431 24.04 3.90 2.34
CA TRP A 431 22.89 3.05 2.08
C TRP A 431 23.22 2.12 0.91
N ALA A 432 23.49 0.86 1.24
CA ALA A 432 23.42 -0.22 0.25
C ALA A 432 21.93 -0.49 0.01
N VAL A 433 21.40 0.08 -1.08
CA VAL A 433 19.96 0.06 -1.34
C VAL A 433 19.55 -1.31 -1.79
N GLU A 434 18.64 -1.92 -1.05
CA GLU A 434 17.99 -3.17 -1.42
C GLU A 434 17.32 -3.07 -2.80
N SER A 435 17.08 -4.22 -3.44
CA SER A 435 16.36 -4.28 -4.72
C SER A 435 14.93 -3.80 -4.54
N TRP A 436 14.49 -2.86 -5.38
CA TRP A 436 13.10 -2.41 -5.39
C TRP A 436 12.33 -3.24 -6.41
N SER A 437 11.90 -4.44 -6.05
CA SER A 437 11.27 -5.38 -7.00
C SER A 437 9.79 -5.10 -7.25
N THR A 438 9.11 -4.40 -6.33
CA THR A 438 7.67 -4.15 -6.39
C THR A 438 7.38 -2.65 -6.40
N ILE A 439 6.77 -2.14 -7.49
CA ILE A 439 6.39 -0.72 -7.66
C ILE A 439 5.42 -0.28 -6.56
N GLY A 440 5.66 0.92 -6.01
CA GLY A 440 4.83 1.55 -5.00
C GLY A 440 5.09 1.09 -3.56
N THR A 441 5.99 0.12 -3.37
CA THR A 441 6.40 -0.38 -2.05
C THR A 441 7.25 0.65 -1.32
N ALA A 442 7.11 0.74 0.00
CA ALA A 442 7.85 1.66 0.85
C ALA A 442 9.21 1.06 1.24
N TYR A 443 10.28 1.83 1.02
CA TYR A 443 11.66 1.47 1.33
C TYR A 443 12.29 2.55 2.23
N PRO A 444 12.55 2.25 3.51
CA PRO A 444 13.18 3.18 4.43
C PRO A 444 14.70 3.28 4.20
N THR A 445 15.25 4.48 4.30
CA THR A 445 16.71 4.66 4.43
C THR A 445 17.24 4.05 5.73
N PRO A 446 18.58 3.87 5.86
CA PRO A 446 19.24 3.69 7.14
C PRO A 446 18.94 4.84 8.11
N ASP A 447 19.28 4.66 9.39
CA ASP A 447 19.06 5.67 10.41
C ASP A 447 19.92 6.93 10.16
N LEU A 448 19.26 8.03 9.82
CA LEU A 448 19.83 9.35 9.55
C LEU A 448 19.93 10.20 10.82
N SER A 449 19.73 9.63 12.00
CA SER A 449 19.71 10.35 13.29
C SER A 449 20.93 11.26 13.47
N ARG A 450 22.13 10.82 13.08
CA ARG A 450 23.37 11.62 13.14
C ARG A 450 23.34 12.86 12.24
N ILE A 451 22.80 12.72 11.02
CA ILE A 451 22.67 13.83 10.06
C ILE A 451 21.64 14.85 10.58
N VAL A 452 20.48 14.35 11.03
CA VAL A 452 19.43 15.20 11.58
C VAL A 452 19.90 15.90 12.85
N GLN A 453 20.58 15.20 13.74
CA GLN A 453 21.13 15.76 14.97
C GLN A 453 22.09 16.93 14.67
N GLU A 454 23.00 16.77 13.70
CA GLU A 454 23.93 17.83 13.30
C GLU A 454 23.19 19.09 12.82
N ILE A 455 22.09 18.95 12.07
CA ILE A 455 21.28 20.09 11.61
C ILE A 455 20.53 20.74 12.78
N THR A 456 19.91 19.94 13.65
CA THR A 456 19.11 20.45 14.77
C THR A 456 19.94 21.04 15.91
N ASP A 457 21.24 20.74 15.94
CA ASP A 457 22.22 21.31 16.86
C ASP A 457 22.80 22.65 16.38
N ILE A 458 22.50 23.07 15.14
CA ILE A 458 22.86 24.40 14.64
C ILE A 458 22.14 25.45 15.52
N PRO A 459 22.83 26.42 16.13
CA PRO A 459 22.22 27.39 17.05
C PRO A 459 21.04 28.18 16.47
N GLU A 460 21.06 28.43 15.16
CA GLU A 460 20.00 29.12 14.41
C GLU A 460 18.85 28.20 13.98
N TRP A 461 18.90 26.89 14.29
CA TRP A 461 17.85 25.94 13.94
C TRP A 461 16.54 26.23 14.68
N CYS A 462 15.45 26.18 13.93
CA CYS A 462 14.09 26.37 14.43
C CYS A 462 13.20 25.22 13.98
N GLY A 463 12.39 24.68 14.90
CA GLY A 463 11.45 23.61 14.60
C GLY A 463 10.37 24.09 13.63
N GLY A 464 10.38 23.53 12.42
CA GLY A 464 9.55 23.91 11.28
C GLY A 464 10.34 24.56 10.14
N ASN A 465 11.64 24.80 10.31
CA ASN A 465 12.53 25.11 9.18
C ASN A 465 12.64 23.91 8.25
N ALA A 466 13.07 24.18 7.01
CA ALA A 466 13.28 23.13 6.03
C ALA A 466 14.51 22.28 6.37
N MET A 467 14.53 21.03 5.92
CA MET A 467 15.76 20.23 5.83
C MET A 467 15.93 19.72 4.41
N THR A 468 17.14 19.86 3.87
CA THR A 468 17.50 19.29 2.57
C THR A 468 18.44 18.11 2.80
N PHE A 469 18.18 16.98 2.14
CA PHE A 469 19.07 15.83 2.10
C PHE A 469 19.60 15.64 0.68
N PHE A 470 20.87 15.25 0.56
CA PHE A 470 21.52 14.91 -0.69
C PHE A 470 21.84 13.43 -0.72
N LEU A 471 21.53 12.78 -1.84
CA LEU A 471 21.85 11.40 -2.13
C LEU A 471 22.75 11.37 -3.35
N SER A 472 23.93 10.78 -3.22
CA SER A 472 24.90 10.64 -4.31
C SER A 472 25.61 9.29 -4.21
N GLY A 473 25.84 8.61 -5.31
CA GLY A 473 26.52 7.32 -5.28
C GLY A 473 26.54 6.63 -6.63
N THR A 474 26.55 5.30 -6.61
CA THR A 474 26.58 4.42 -7.79
C THR A 474 25.33 3.56 -7.84
N GLY A 475 24.95 3.11 -9.04
CA GLY A 475 23.73 2.34 -9.29
C GLY A 475 22.52 3.23 -9.61
N LYS A 476 21.34 2.62 -9.67
CA LYS A 476 20.08 3.27 -10.07
C LYS A 476 18.92 2.86 -9.16
N ARG A 477 18.25 3.85 -8.56
CA ARG A 477 16.96 3.68 -7.88
C ARG A 477 16.06 4.85 -8.26
N ILE A 478 14.83 4.56 -8.68
CA ILE A 478 13.86 5.57 -9.11
C ILE A 478 12.70 5.57 -8.12
N ALA A 479 12.63 6.65 -7.35
CA ALA A 479 11.57 6.86 -6.38
C ALA A 479 10.50 7.79 -6.94
N VAL A 480 9.28 7.67 -6.42
CA VAL A 480 8.19 8.59 -6.69
C VAL A 480 8.57 9.97 -6.15
N SER A 481 8.47 11.01 -6.99
CA SER A 481 8.70 12.40 -6.58
C SER A 481 7.42 13.01 -6.00
N ALA A 482 7.58 14.11 -5.25
CA ALA A 482 6.44 14.85 -4.71
C ALA A 482 5.50 15.38 -5.81
N ASP A 483 6.05 15.85 -6.94
CA ASP A 483 5.28 16.34 -8.07
C ASP A 483 4.57 15.23 -8.85
N ALA A 484 5.11 14.01 -8.83
CA ALA A 484 4.51 12.86 -9.53
C ALA A 484 3.33 12.26 -8.75
N ASN A 485 3.43 12.17 -7.42
CA ASN A 485 2.33 11.72 -6.57
C ASN A 485 2.53 12.21 -5.12
N PRO A 486 1.67 13.12 -4.62
CA PRO A 486 1.83 13.68 -3.28
C PRO A 486 1.58 12.67 -2.14
N ILE A 487 0.83 11.59 -2.39
CA ILE A 487 0.53 10.55 -1.39
C ILE A 487 1.72 9.62 -1.19
N LYS A 488 2.44 9.29 -2.28
CA LYS A 488 3.62 8.40 -2.27
C LYS A 488 4.95 9.16 -2.34
N ALA A 489 4.92 10.47 -2.11
CA ALA A 489 6.10 11.31 -2.07
C ALA A 489 7.07 10.85 -0.97
N PRO A 490 8.38 11.16 -1.08
CA PRO A 490 9.33 10.81 -0.03
C PRO A 490 8.90 11.43 1.30
N THR A 491 8.87 10.63 2.37
CA THR A 491 8.41 11.07 3.70
C THR A 491 9.55 11.00 4.70
N LEU A 492 9.77 12.07 5.48
CA LEU A 492 10.78 12.10 6.53
C LEU A 492 10.15 11.75 7.87
N GLU A 493 10.51 10.58 8.43
CA GLU A 493 10.11 10.15 9.77
C GLU A 493 11.22 10.44 10.77
N ILE A 494 10.94 11.23 11.81
CA ILE A 494 11.89 11.54 12.89
C ILE A 494 11.25 11.22 14.24
N THR A 495 11.97 10.47 15.06
CA THR A 495 11.67 10.27 16.49
C THR A 495 12.75 10.94 17.31
N TYR A 496 12.38 11.78 18.28
CA TYR A 496 13.31 12.42 19.21
C TYR A 496 12.85 12.26 20.67
N ALA A 497 13.74 12.49 21.63
CA ALA A 497 13.44 12.48 23.06
C ALA A 497 12.97 13.87 23.52
N PRO A 498 11.68 14.06 23.83
CA PRO A 498 11.12 15.38 24.15
C PRO A 498 11.62 15.97 25.47
N ASP A 499 12.09 15.11 26.38
CA ASP A 499 12.73 15.44 27.65
C ASP A 499 14.16 15.97 27.52
N SER A 500 14.75 15.87 26.33
CA SER A 500 16.11 16.34 26.07
C SER A 500 16.20 17.77 25.56
N VAL A 501 15.06 18.40 25.25
CA VAL A 501 15.00 19.78 24.73
C VAL A 501 15.43 20.76 25.82
N PRO A 502 16.48 21.57 25.62
CA PRO A 502 16.96 22.52 26.63
C PRO A 502 15.92 23.58 27.03
N SER A 503 15.91 24.00 28.30
CA SER A 503 15.16 25.17 28.73
C SER A 503 15.69 26.42 28.05
N GLY A 504 14.87 27.09 27.24
CA GLY A 504 15.32 28.18 26.39
C GLY A 504 15.21 27.91 24.88
N ALA A 505 15.01 26.65 24.48
CA ALA A 505 14.86 26.25 23.09
C ALA A 505 13.42 26.54 22.59
N TYR A 506 13.12 27.83 22.36
CA TYR A 506 11.75 28.33 22.15
C TYR A 506 11.25 28.30 20.71
N CYS A 507 12.07 27.86 19.75
CA CYS A 507 11.65 27.86 18.35
C CYS A 507 10.94 26.55 18.00
N SER A 508 9.68 26.42 18.45
CA SER A 508 8.78 25.32 18.04
C SER A 508 7.50 25.91 17.44
N ASN A 509 7.27 25.66 16.16
CA ASN A 509 6.06 26.11 15.47
C ASN A 509 4.85 25.33 15.99
N SER A 510 3.89 26.04 16.56
CA SER A 510 2.52 25.55 16.74
C SER A 510 1.73 25.83 15.47
N SER A 511 0.76 24.97 15.14
CA SER A 511 -0.10 25.14 13.97
C SER A 511 -1.56 25.30 14.38
N ILE A 512 -2.28 26.15 13.67
CA ILE A 512 -3.75 26.18 13.69
C ILE A 512 -4.26 25.99 12.25
N VAL A 513 -5.38 25.29 12.13
CA VAL A 513 -6.14 25.15 10.88
C VAL A 513 -7.51 25.74 11.15
N VAL A 514 -7.89 26.73 10.35
CA VAL A 514 -9.17 27.43 10.47
C VAL A 514 -9.97 27.18 9.20
N PRO A 515 -11.07 26.40 9.26
CA PRO A 515 -11.98 26.23 8.13
C PRO A 515 -12.91 27.44 7.97
N LEU A 516 -13.51 27.58 6.80
CA LEU A 516 -14.72 28.40 6.63
C LEU A 516 -15.92 27.64 7.20
N ALA A 517 -16.85 28.35 7.85
CA ALA A 517 -17.92 27.72 8.63
C ALA A 517 -19.29 28.41 8.45
N ASP A 518 -19.43 29.31 7.48
CA ASP A 518 -20.67 30.08 7.25
C ASP A 518 -20.79 30.48 5.77
N ALA A 519 -22.03 30.66 5.31
CA ALA A 519 -22.30 31.21 3.97
C ALA A 519 -21.80 32.66 3.82
N GLN A 520 -21.73 33.43 4.92
CA GLN A 520 -21.18 34.80 4.87
C GLN A 520 -19.65 34.86 4.99
N ASP A 521 -18.99 33.70 5.08
CA ASP A 521 -17.55 33.61 5.21
C ASP A 521 -16.85 33.43 3.85
N ASP A 522 -17.58 33.22 2.76
CA ASP A 522 -17.06 33.33 1.40
C ASP A 522 -18.01 34.06 0.46
N ALA A 523 -17.44 34.64 -0.60
CA ALA A 523 -18.21 35.41 -1.56
C ALA A 523 -17.46 35.55 -2.89
N VAL A 524 -18.20 35.73 -3.98
CA VAL A 524 -17.66 36.19 -5.27
C VAL A 524 -18.27 37.52 -5.64
N GLN A 525 -17.45 38.48 -6.07
CA GLN A 525 -17.90 39.77 -6.60
C GLN A 525 -17.59 39.84 -8.10
N ASN A 526 -18.59 40.18 -8.91
CA ASN A 526 -18.40 40.44 -10.33
C ASN A 526 -17.82 41.86 -10.54
N ASP A 527 -16.64 41.96 -11.16
CA ASP A 527 -15.90 43.21 -11.30
C ASP A 527 -16.53 44.19 -12.32
N ALA A 528 -17.43 43.70 -13.20
CA ALA A 528 -18.13 44.53 -14.20
C ALA A 528 -19.46 45.09 -13.69
N THR A 529 -20.15 44.35 -12.81
CA THR A 529 -21.49 44.71 -12.31
C THR A 529 -21.52 45.12 -10.84
N ASP A 530 -20.40 44.96 -10.12
CA ASP A 530 -20.28 45.12 -8.67
C ASP A 530 -21.16 44.20 -7.83
N SER A 531 -21.89 43.27 -8.45
CA SER A 531 -22.78 42.33 -7.75
C SER A 531 -21.98 41.32 -6.94
N VAL A 532 -22.38 41.09 -5.68
CA VAL A 532 -21.76 40.13 -4.76
C VAL A 532 -22.69 38.93 -4.54
N ASP A 533 -22.17 37.73 -4.74
CA ASP A 533 -22.83 36.48 -4.43
C ASP A 533 -22.16 35.82 -3.20
N VAL A 534 -22.93 35.70 -2.13
CA VAL A 534 -22.54 35.09 -0.84
C VAL A 534 -23.21 33.73 -0.61
N LEU A 535 -23.89 33.18 -1.62
CA LEU A 535 -24.55 31.87 -1.57
C LEU A 535 -24.09 30.98 -2.74
N GLY A 536 -23.02 31.38 -3.41
CA GLY A 536 -22.52 30.73 -4.60
C GLY A 536 -21.91 29.36 -4.26
N GLN A 537 -22.30 28.31 -5.00
CA GLN A 537 -21.72 26.96 -4.83
C GLN A 537 -20.33 26.81 -5.48
N SER A 538 -19.76 27.89 -6.02
CA SER A 538 -18.44 27.87 -6.65
C SER A 538 -17.81 29.24 -6.55
N LEU A 539 -16.58 29.27 -6.06
CA LEU A 539 -15.73 30.46 -6.00
C LEU A 539 -14.93 30.55 -7.30
N SER A 540 -15.58 31.07 -8.35
CA SER A 540 -14.99 31.24 -9.67
C SER A 540 -14.31 32.61 -9.82
N THR A 541 -13.23 32.66 -10.59
CA THR A 541 -12.62 33.92 -11.05
C THR A 541 -13.32 34.51 -12.28
N ASP A 542 -14.32 33.82 -12.81
CA ASP A 542 -15.05 34.17 -14.02
C ASP A 542 -16.53 33.80 -13.88
N SER A 543 -17.44 34.71 -14.23
CA SER A 543 -18.87 34.55 -13.96
C SER A 543 -19.55 33.41 -14.73
N VAL A 544 -18.90 32.90 -15.78
CA VAL A 544 -19.39 31.76 -16.58
C VAL A 544 -18.50 30.52 -16.39
N GLY A 545 -17.29 30.68 -15.85
CA GLY A 545 -16.35 29.60 -15.55
C GLY A 545 -15.63 29.02 -16.77
N ASP A 546 -15.81 29.60 -17.95
CA ASP A 546 -15.23 29.16 -19.23
C ASP A 546 -14.28 30.19 -19.86
N GLY A 547 -14.08 31.34 -19.19
CA GLY A 547 -13.17 32.40 -19.62
C GLY A 547 -13.83 33.40 -20.58
N THR A 548 -15.14 33.27 -20.81
CA THR A 548 -15.93 34.21 -21.62
C THR A 548 -16.79 35.17 -20.79
N GLY A 549 -16.87 34.94 -19.48
CA GLY A 549 -17.62 35.77 -18.55
C GLY A 549 -16.89 37.02 -18.08
N ASP A 550 -17.50 37.68 -17.10
CA ASP A 550 -16.90 38.81 -16.40
C ASP A 550 -15.92 38.30 -15.34
N SER A 551 -14.80 39.01 -15.18
CA SER A 551 -13.86 38.77 -14.09
C SER A 551 -14.56 38.85 -12.73
N GLN A 552 -14.20 37.92 -11.85
CA GLN A 552 -14.70 37.87 -10.48
C GLN A 552 -13.56 37.90 -9.46
N THR A 553 -13.81 38.62 -8.37
CA THR A 553 -12.97 38.68 -7.19
C THR A 553 -13.53 37.76 -6.10
N ILE A 554 -12.68 36.94 -5.48
CA ILE A 554 -13.09 36.00 -4.42
C ILE A 554 -12.75 36.58 -3.05
N GLY A 555 -13.70 36.54 -2.12
CA GLY A 555 -13.53 36.88 -0.70
C GLY A 555 -13.61 35.63 0.17
N LEU A 556 -12.71 35.49 1.14
CA LEU A 556 -12.67 34.38 2.10
C LEU A 556 -12.46 34.92 3.52
N ARG A 557 -13.24 34.52 4.50
CA ARG A 557 -13.19 35.02 5.87
C ARG A 557 -13.14 33.89 6.88
N PHE A 558 -12.07 33.85 7.65
CA PHE A 558 -11.83 32.85 8.67
C PHE A 558 -12.17 33.43 10.05
N ARG A 559 -13.20 32.91 10.70
CA ARG A 559 -13.62 33.30 12.06
C ARG A 559 -12.80 32.58 13.13
N GLY A 560 -12.76 33.11 14.35
CA GLY A 560 -12.23 32.36 15.50
C GLY A 560 -10.72 32.11 15.44
N VAL A 561 -9.93 32.97 14.78
CA VAL A 561 -8.50 32.74 14.58
C VAL A 561 -7.77 32.88 15.92
N ASN A 562 -7.42 31.76 16.53
CA ASN A 562 -6.80 31.69 17.85
C ASN A 562 -5.28 31.96 17.81
N LEU A 563 -4.89 33.11 17.27
CA LEU A 563 -3.51 33.58 17.29
C LEU A 563 -3.30 34.59 18.42
N PRO A 564 -2.25 34.42 19.25
CA PRO A 564 -1.82 35.47 20.16
C PRO A 564 -1.52 36.75 19.38
N ARG A 565 -1.80 37.89 20.01
CA ARG A 565 -1.31 39.17 19.53
C ARG A 565 0.21 39.18 19.50
N ASP A 566 0.78 39.80 18.47
CA ASP A 566 2.22 39.86 18.21
C ASP A 566 2.88 38.46 18.04
N ALA A 567 2.08 37.43 17.71
CA ALA A 567 2.61 36.10 17.42
C ALA A 567 3.56 36.15 16.22
N THR A 568 4.75 35.57 16.37
CA THR A 568 5.71 35.45 15.27
C THR A 568 5.24 34.35 14.33
N ILE A 569 4.78 34.73 13.14
CA ILE A 569 4.27 33.77 12.15
C ILE A 569 5.46 33.14 11.43
N VAL A 570 5.47 31.81 11.33
CA VAL A 570 6.54 31.09 10.62
C VAL A 570 6.15 30.83 9.18
N SER A 571 4.91 30.40 8.93
CA SER A 571 4.35 30.32 7.59
C SER A 571 2.84 30.31 7.66
N ALA A 572 2.17 30.84 6.65
CA ALA A 572 0.72 30.74 6.52
C ALA A 572 0.31 30.46 5.07
N THR A 573 -0.68 29.60 4.85
CA THR A 573 -1.14 29.25 3.51
C THR A 573 -2.64 29.03 3.51
N LEU A 574 -3.30 29.36 2.39
CA LEU A 574 -4.65 28.90 2.12
C LEU A 574 -4.60 27.58 1.35
N GLN A 575 -5.40 26.61 1.78
CA GLN A 575 -5.73 25.42 1.02
C GLN A 575 -7.06 25.67 0.31
N LEU A 576 -7.08 25.52 -1.01
CA LEU A 576 -8.25 25.71 -1.86
C LEU A 576 -8.52 24.42 -2.63
N THR A 577 -9.75 23.94 -2.70
CA THR A 577 -10.11 22.75 -3.48
C THR A 577 -10.63 23.18 -4.84
N SER A 578 -10.04 22.72 -5.94
CA SER A 578 -10.53 23.11 -7.28
C SER A 578 -11.80 22.35 -7.65
N THR A 579 -12.77 22.99 -8.28
CA THR A 579 -14.00 22.33 -8.78
C THR A 579 -13.88 21.85 -10.23
N THR A 580 -12.83 22.28 -10.94
CA THR A 580 -12.53 21.92 -12.33
C THR A 580 -11.06 21.55 -12.47
N ASP A 581 -10.68 20.90 -13.58
CA ASP A 581 -9.28 20.57 -13.83
C ASP A 581 -8.45 21.83 -14.11
N ILE A 582 -7.41 22.06 -13.32
CA ILE A 582 -6.41 23.12 -13.56
C ILE A 582 -5.31 22.54 -14.43
N THR A 583 -5.36 22.84 -15.73
CA THR A 583 -4.36 22.38 -16.72
C THR A 583 -3.31 23.43 -17.06
N GLU A 584 -3.61 24.71 -16.83
CA GLU A 584 -2.73 25.85 -17.05
C GLU A 584 -2.63 26.73 -15.79
N ALA A 585 -1.48 27.34 -15.56
CA ALA A 585 -1.24 28.16 -14.37
C ALA A 585 -1.88 29.55 -14.50
N SER A 586 -2.62 29.96 -13.47
CA SER A 586 -3.16 31.32 -13.31
C SER A 586 -2.47 32.06 -12.17
N LYS A 587 -2.37 33.38 -12.30
CA LYS A 587 -1.72 34.24 -11.31
C LYS A 587 -2.77 34.99 -10.51
N PHE A 588 -2.56 35.06 -9.21
CA PHE A 588 -3.48 35.70 -8.26
C PHE A 588 -2.74 36.73 -7.41
N ASN A 589 -3.42 37.83 -7.12
CA ASN A 589 -3.07 38.72 -6.03
C ASN A 589 -3.89 38.32 -4.80
N ILE A 590 -3.22 38.06 -3.68
CA ILE A 590 -3.84 37.75 -2.40
C ILE A 590 -3.60 38.93 -1.46
N SER A 591 -4.66 39.46 -0.85
CA SER A 591 -4.59 40.51 0.17
C SER A 591 -5.34 40.09 1.43
N ILE A 592 -5.02 40.70 2.57
CA ILE A 592 -5.76 40.53 3.84
C ILE A 592 -6.45 41.86 4.21
N GLU A 593 -7.64 41.79 4.78
CA GLU A 593 -8.39 42.97 5.20
C GLU A 593 -7.70 43.65 6.40
N ARG A 594 -7.52 44.97 6.35
CA ARG A 594 -6.92 45.77 7.43
C ARG A 594 -7.89 46.03 8.59
N SER A 595 -8.54 44.99 9.09
CA SER A 595 -9.43 45.01 10.26
C SER A 595 -8.81 44.26 11.44
N ASP A 596 -9.17 44.65 12.67
CA ASP A 596 -8.82 43.89 13.87
C ASP A 596 -9.70 42.63 14.01
N ASP A 597 -10.96 42.72 13.57
CA ASP A 597 -11.93 41.62 13.44
C ASP A 597 -12.72 41.87 12.16
N ALA A 598 -12.51 41.04 11.14
CA ALA A 598 -13.13 41.25 9.83
C ALA A 598 -14.64 40.94 9.89
N PRO A 599 -15.53 41.83 9.38
CA PRO A 599 -16.96 41.55 9.30
C PRO A 599 -17.28 40.52 8.21
N GLY A 600 -18.40 39.79 8.33
CA GLY A 600 -18.90 38.87 7.30
C GLY A 600 -19.15 39.58 5.96
N PHE A 601 -19.08 38.84 4.85
CA PHE A 601 -19.45 39.35 3.53
C PHE A 601 -20.96 39.57 3.44
N SER A 602 -21.37 40.54 2.64
CA SER A 602 -22.77 40.87 2.41
C SER A 602 -23.10 40.91 0.93
N ALA A 603 -24.36 40.65 0.57
CA ALA A 603 -24.86 40.76 -0.80
C ALA A 603 -25.02 42.22 -1.28
N ALA A 604 -24.46 43.20 -0.56
CA ALA A 604 -24.44 44.58 -1.00
C ALA A 604 -23.46 44.73 -2.17
N ASP A 605 -23.83 45.54 -3.17
CA ASP A 605 -22.96 45.80 -4.30
C ASP A 605 -21.61 46.35 -3.81
N ASN A 606 -20.53 45.82 -4.37
CA ASN A 606 -19.15 46.20 -4.12
C ASN A 606 -18.61 45.89 -2.70
N ASP A 607 -19.24 44.98 -1.94
CA ASP A 607 -18.83 44.66 -0.56
C ASP A 607 -17.37 44.19 -0.44
N ILE A 608 -16.88 43.35 -1.36
CA ILE A 608 -15.51 42.81 -1.28
C ILE A 608 -14.50 43.89 -1.66
N ASN A 609 -14.69 44.54 -2.81
CA ASN A 609 -13.71 45.48 -3.34
C ASN A 609 -13.70 46.85 -2.64
N ALA A 610 -14.78 47.24 -1.96
CA ALA A 610 -14.83 48.47 -1.16
C ALA A 610 -14.10 48.38 0.19
N ARG A 611 -13.77 47.18 0.68
CA ARG A 611 -13.03 46.96 1.93
C ARG A 611 -11.59 47.49 1.87
N SER A 612 -10.99 47.71 3.03
CA SER A 612 -9.60 48.17 3.13
C SER A 612 -8.63 46.99 3.11
N TRP A 613 -7.94 46.77 2.00
CA TRP A 613 -7.04 45.62 1.80
C TRP A 613 -5.56 45.96 1.96
N SER A 614 -4.77 45.03 2.49
CA SER A 614 -3.32 45.11 2.66
C SER A 614 -2.55 45.28 1.33
N ASN A 615 -1.22 45.25 1.41
CA ASN A 615 -0.42 44.96 0.22
C ASN A 615 -0.69 43.52 -0.26
N THR A 616 -0.36 43.20 -1.51
CA THR A 616 -0.62 41.89 -2.10
C THR A 616 0.58 40.95 -2.00
N VAL A 617 0.31 39.66 -1.77
CA VAL A 617 1.22 38.55 -2.07
C VAL A 617 0.80 37.94 -3.40
N ARG A 618 1.77 37.67 -4.28
CA ARG A 618 1.49 37.02 -5.57
C ARG A 618 1.59 35.51 -5.44
N TRP A 619 0.54 34.83 -5.87
CA TRP A 619 0.48 33.38 -5.98
C TRP A 619 0.30 32.97 -7.45
N SER A 620 0.89 31.85 -7.84
CA SER A 620 0.67 31.19 -9.13
C SER A 620 0.19 29.78 -8.85
N SER A 621 -0.95 29.37 -9.41
CA SER A 621 -1.39 27.98 -9.30
C SER A 621 -0.39 27.04 -9.98
N ASN A 622 -0.29 25.80 -9.48
CA ASN A 622 0.66 24.81 -9.94
C ASN A 622 -0.07 23.63 -10.62
N PRO A 623 -0.34 23.68 -11.94
CA PRO A 623 -0.95 22.56 -12.67
C PRO A 623 0.02 21.36 -12.81
N PRO A 624 -0.50 20.14 -13.06
CA PRO A 624 -1.92 19.80 -13.13
C PRO A 624 -2.53 19.61 -11.74
N VAL A 625 -3.75 20.11 -11.54
CA VAL A 625 -4.59 19.80 -10.36
C VAL A 625 -5.91 19.27 -10.90
N ALA A 626 -6.31 18.05 -10.51
CA ALA A 626 -7.59 17.50 -10.96
C ALA A 626 -8.76 18.16 -10.23
N ALA A 627 -9.95 18.10 -10.81
CA ALA A 627 -11.17 18.51 -10.13
C ALA A 627 -11.32 17.74 -8.79
N ASN A 628 -11.71 18.47 -7.75
CA ASN A 628 -11.81 18.05 -6.35
C ASN A 628 -10.48 17.83 -5.61
N GLU A 629 -9.33 18.18 -6.20
CA GLU A 629 -8.05 18.18 -5.51
C GLU A 629 -7.72 19.54 -4.88
N GLY A 630 -6.98 19.50 -3.76
CA GLY A 630 -6.52 20.68 -3.04
C GLY A 630 -5.24 21.27 -3.64
N THR A 631 -5.20 22.59 -3.75
CA THR A 631 -4.01 23.38 -4.06
C THR A 631 -3.69 24.34 -2.92
N PHE A 632 -2.42 24.73 -2.78
CA PHE A 632 -1.95 25.61 -1.71
C PHE A 632 -1.44 26.93 -2.28
N THR A 633 -1.72 28.02 -1.57
CA THR A 633 -1.18 29.34 -1.91
C THR A 633 0.31 29.46 -1.58
N SER A 634 0.94 30.51 -2.10
CA SER A 634 2.24 30.98 -1.58
C SER A 634 2.12 31.41 -0.11
N ASP A 635 3.25 31.51 0.58
CA ASP A 635 3.30 31.93 1.98
C ASP A 635 2.70 33.33 2.18
N LEU A 636 1.71 33.40 3.08
CA LEU A 636 0.94 34.58 3.45
C LEU A 636 1.42 35.20 4.77
N LYS A 637 2.52 34.71 5.35
CA LYS A 637 3.15 35.23 6.58
C LYS A 637 3.14 36.76 6.64
N SER A 638 3.66 37.42 5.60
CA SER A 638 3.78 38.88 5.57
C SER A 638 2.45 39.62 5.61
N LEU A 639 1.35 38.98 5.22
CA LEU A 639 0.00 39.56 5.33
C LEU A 639 -0.52 39.42 6.75
N ILE A 640 -0.44 38.20 7.30
CA ILE A 640 -0.97 37.89 8.64
C ILE A 640 -0.25 38.67 9.73
N GLU A 641 1.07 38.82 9.64
CA GLU A 641 1.88 39.61 10.59
C GLU A 641 1.38 41.07 10.70
N THR A 642 0.84 41.64 9.62
CA THR A 642 0.30 43.00 9.64
C THR A 642 -1.02 43.13 10.39
N ILE A 643 -1.73 42.02 10.60
CA ILE A 643 -3.00 41.97 11.33
C ILE A 643 -2.79 41.57 12.78
N VAL A 644 -2.04 40.50 13.05
CA VAL A 644 -1.78 40.05 14.43
C VAL A 644 -0.94 41.03 15.26
N GLY A 645 -0.18 41.91 14.61
CA GLY A 645 0.57 42.99 15.25
C GLY A 645 -0.27 44.24 15.58
N ARG A 646 -1.55 44.26 15.23
CA ARG A 646 -2.44 45.42 15.47
C ARG A 646 -2.86 45.47 16.93
N SER A 647 -3.10 46.69 17.42
CA SER A 647 -3.41 46.88 18.84
C SER A 647 -4.75 46.30 19.29
N GLY A 648 -5.71 46.15 18.37
CA GLY A 648 -7.02 45.57 18.62
C GLY A 648 -7.12 44.08 18.30
N TRP A 649 -6.02 43.42 17.88
CA TRP A 649 -6.04 41.99 17.63
C TRP A 649 -6.13 41.22 18.96
N GLU A 650 -7.16 40.38 19.08
CA GLU A 650 -7.38 39.46 20.19
C GLU A 650 -7.58 38.03 19.66
N ARG A 651 -7.33 37.04 20.53
CA ARG A 651 -7.51 35.62 20.16
C ARG A 651 -8.99 35.37 19.86
N GLY A 652 -9.28 34.77 18.71
CA GLY A 652 -10.65 34.49 18.29
C GLY A 652 -11.21 35.51 17.29
N ASN A 653 -10.49 36.60 17.01
CA ASN A 653 -10.89 37.54 15.95
C ASN A 653 -10.87 36.90 14.56
N SER A 654 -11.60 37.50 13.63
CA SER A 654 -11.73 37.02 12.25
C SER A 654 -10.73 37.70 11.31
N MET A 655 -10.23 36.96 10.32
CA MET A 655 -9.40 37.49 9.23
C MET A 655 -10.09 37.26 7.88
N ALA A 656 -10.15 38.29 7.03
CA ALA A 656 -10.65 38.17 5.66
C ALA A 656 -9.53 38.33 4.63
N PHE A 657 -9.58 37.55 3.56
CA PHE A 657 -8.69 37.53 2.43
C PHE A 657 -9.45 37.84 1.14
N ARG A 658 -8.75 38.49 0.21
CA ARG A 658 -9.22 38.76 -1.15
C ARG A 658 -8.28 38.14 -2.16
N LEU A 659 -8.83 37.39 -3.12
CA LEU A 659 -8.11 36.78 -4.22
C LEU A 659 -8.59 37.40 -5.53
N GLU A 660 -7.68 38.06 -6.23
CA GLU A 660 -7.93 38.70 -7.53
C GLU A 660 -7.13 37.97 -8.61
N SER A 661 -7.80 37.47 -9.66
CA SER A 661 -7.10 36.88 -10.80
C SER A 661 -6.42 37.97 -11.63
N LEU A 662 -5.16 37.75 -11.99
CA LEU A 662 -4.38 38.59 -12.90
C LEU A 662 -4.49 38.09 -14.35
N THR A 663 -5.07 36.92 -14.57
CA THR A 663 -5.20 36.24 -15.86
C THR A 663 -6.63 35.75 -16.04
N THR A 664 -7.45 36.54 -16.73
CA THR A 664 -8.87 36.22 -16.97
C THR A 664 -9.09 35.18 -18.06
N SER A 665 -8.07 34.89 -18.88
CA SER A 665 -8.15 33.92 -19.98
C SER A 665 -8.11 32.45 -19.55
N VAL A 666 -7.77 32.18 -18.28
CA VAL A 666 -7.69 30.83 -17.70
C VAL A 666 -8.42 30.87 -16.35
N PRO A 667 -9.76 30.73 -16.35
CA PRO A 667 -10.52 30.84 -15.11
C PRO A 667 -10.17 29.70 -14.17
N HIS A 668 -10.24 29.96 -12.86
CA HIS A 668 -10.17 28.92 -11.84
C HIS A 668 -11.44 28.99 -11.01
N ALA A 669 -11.96 27.80 -10.69
CA ALA A 669 -13.10 27.65 -9.81
C ALA A 669 -12.67 26.80 -8.61
N PHE A 670 -12.99 27.29 -7.42
CA PHE A 670 -12.73 26.62 -6.15
C PHE A 670 -14.04 26.30 -5.45
N SER A 671 -14.03 25.29 -4.58
CA SER A 671 -15.20 24.94 -3.77
C SER A 671 -15.51 26.09 -2.81
N SER A 672 -16.78 26.45 -2.70
CA SER A 672 -17.26 27.31 -1.61
C SER A 672 -17.56 26.49 -0.36
N ALA A 673 -17.75 27.16 0.77
CA ALA A 673 -18.28 26.56 1.99
C ALA A 673 -19.71 26.02 1.78
N ASP A 674 -20.53 26.74 1.01
CA ASP A 674 -21.91 26.35 0.68
C ASP A 674 -22.00 25.09 -0.20
N ALA A 675 -20.96 24.82 -1.01
CA ALA A 675 -20.91 23.63 -1.86
C ALA A 675 -20.60 22.36 -1.06
N SER A 676 -19.61 22.45 -0.17
CA SER A 676 -19.12 21.33 0.63
C SER A 676 -18.19 21.84 1.72
N GLU A 677 -18.61 21.75 2.97
CA GLU A 677 -17.77 22.11 4.12
C GLU A 677 -16.48 21.29 4.18
N ALA A 678 -16.53 20.02 3.74
CA ALA A 678 -15.35 19.16 3.67
C ALA A 678 -14.28 19.69 2.70
N GLN A 679 -14.71 20.34 1.61
CA GLN A 679 -13.84 20.88 0.55
C GLN A 679 -13.65 22.40 0.65
N ALA A 680 -14.28 23.04 1.63
CA ALA A 680 -14.21 24.48 1.86
C ALA A 680 -12.75 24.95 2.06
N PRO A 681 -12.43 26.18 1.64
CA PRO A 681 -11.15 26.81 1.88
C PRO A 681 -10.71 26.71 3.36
N ARG A 682 -9.41 26.46 3.57
CA ARG A 682 -8.82 26.37 4.92
C ARG A 682 -7.62 27.29 5.04
N LEU A 683 -7.54 28.00 6.16
CA LEU A 683 -6.38 28.79 6.52
C LEU A 683 -5.50 27.99 7.48
N ILE A 684 -4.26 27.72 7.06
CA ILE A 684 -3.28 26.98 7.84
C ILE A 684 -2.20 27.96 8.26
N ILE A 685 -2.02 28.14 9.57
CA ILE A 685 -1.03 29.08 10.12
C ILE A 685 -0.12 28.36 11.09
N TYR A 686 1.18 28.50 10.87
CA TYR A 686 2.24 28.08 11.76
C TYR A 686 2.83 29.32 12.43
N PHE A 687 2.91 29.33 13.76
CA PHE A 687 3.44 30.45 14.54
C PHE A 687 4.28 29.96 15.72
N GLU A 688 5.23 30.77 16.15
CA GLU A 688 6.06 30.51 17.32
C GLU A 688 5.19 30.57 18.58
N SER A 689 5.10 29.46 19.31
CA SER A 689 4.47 29.45 20.63
C SER A 689 5.54 29.62 21.70
N GLU A 690 5.57 30.76 22.40
CA GLU A 690 6.31 30.86 23.65
C GLU A 690 5.71 29.87 24.66
N ARG A 691 6.46 28.82 24.98
CA ARG A 691 6.09 27.87 26.04
C ARG A 691 6.83 28.26 27.31
N GLU A 692 6.09 28.51 28.39
CA GLU A 692 6.69 28.81 29.71
C GLU A 692 7.47 27.62 30.30
N ASN A 693 7.32 26.38 29.80
CA ASN A 693 8.12 25.22 30.23
C ASN A 693 8.40 24.22 29.08
N PRO A 694 9.66 23.79 28.85
CA PRO A 694 10.02 22.77 27.86
C PRO A 694 9.58 21.37 28.32
N GLY A 695 9.08 20.53 27.41
CA GLY A 695 9.03 19.07 27.61
C GLY A 695 7.67 18.38 27.70
N THR A 696 6.51 19.06 27.58
CA THR A 696 5.24 18.33 27.47
C THR A 696 5.02 17.81 26.05
N ARG A 697 5.11 16.48 25.85
CA ARG A 697 4.64 15.82 24.62
C ARG A 697 3.16 16.15 24.41
N PHE A 698 2.62 16.15 23.18
CA PHE A 698 1.16 16.19 22.99
C PHE A 698 0.47 15.08 23.79
N ARG A 699 1.08 13.89 23.84
CA ARG A 699 0.66 12.79 24.72
C ARG A 699 0.73 13.15 26.21
N ASP A 700 1.69 13.95 26.64
CA ASP A 700 1.79 14.38 28.03
C ASP A 700 0.81 15.52 28.34
N ASN A 701 0.40 16.32 27.34
CA ASN A 701 -0.76 17.20 27.45
C ASN A 701 -2.05 16.40 27.55
N LEU A 702 -2.22 15.34 26.75
CA LEU A 702 -3.39 14.47 26.83
C LEU A 702 -3.42 13.72 28.17
N LYS A 703 -2.28 13.17 28.62
CA LYS A 703 -2.15 12.60 29.97
C LYS A 703 -2.38 13.64 31.05
N ARG A 704 -1.88 14.87 30.89
CA ARG A 704 -2.10 15.97 31.83
C ARG A 704 -3.59 16.28 31.93
N HIS A 705 -4.27 16.46 30.80
CA HIS A 705 -5.71 16.67 30.76
C HIS A 705 -6.51 15.48 31.32
N VAL A 706 -6.09 14.24 31.04
CA VAL A 706 -6.68 13.04 31.67
C VAL A 706 -6.41 13.01 33.18
N ASN A 707 -5.22 13.41 33.63
CA ASN A 707 -4.87 13.52 35.04
C ASN A 707 -5.59 14.69 35.74
N GLU A 708 -6.02 15.71 34.99
CA GLU A 708 -6.87 16.82 35.45
C GLU A 708 -8.34 16.39 35.61
N LEU A 709 -8.75 15.24 35.03
CA LEU A 709 -10.07 14.65 35.29
C LEU A 709 -10.08 14.01 36.69
N VAL A 710 -10.30 14.84 37.71
CA VAL A 710 -10.42 14.38 39.10
C VAL A 710 -11.82 13.83 39.33
N ALA A 711 -11.92 12.54 39.65
CA ALA A 711 -13.19 11.93 40.02
C ALA A 711 -13.75 12.56 41.31
N GLN A 712 -14.92 13.19 41.22
CA GLN A 712 -15.63 13.76 42.36
C GLN A 712 -17.15 13.63 42.25
N GLY A 713 -17.81 13.42 43.38
CA GLY A 713 -19.27 13.32 43.46
C GLY A 713 -19.79 11.91 43.16
N GLY A 714 -20.98 11.84 42.55
CA GLY A 714 -21.54 10.60 42.03
C GLY A 714 -21.24 10.42 40.54
N THR A 715 -21.77 9.36 39.94
CA THR A 715 -21.63 8.99 38.52
C THR A 715 -22.94 9.33 37.80
N PRO A 716 -23.07 10.52 37.18
CA PRO A 716 -24.34 11.03 36.68
C PRO A 716 -24.65 10.57 35.25
N ILE A 717 -24.54 9.26 34.97
CA ILE A 717 -24.60 8.69 33.61
C ILE A 717 -25.79 9.23 32.80
N THR A 718 -27.00 9.12 33.34
CA THR A 718 -28.23 9.57 32.66
C THR A 718 -28.26 11.08 32.42
N SER A 719 -27.71 11.88 33.34
CA SER A 719 -27.68 13.34 33.19
C SER A 719 -26.62 13.79 32.18
N SER A 720 -25.48 13.09 32.11
CA SER A 720 -24.45 13.31 31.09
C SER A 720 -24.97 12.95 29.69
N LEU A 721 -25.70 11.83 29.56
CA LEU A 721 -26.34 11.45 28.30
C LEU A 721 -27.41 12.46 27.86
N TYR A 722 -28.15 13.06 28.80
CA TYR A 722 -29.09 14.14 28.49
C TYR A 722 -28.38 15.38 27.93
N GLU A 723 -27.26 15.80 28.52
CA GLU A 723 -26.48 16.92 27.97
C GLU A 723 -25.90 16.58 26.60
N ALA A 724 -25.44 15.34 26.40
CA ALA A 724 -24.99 14.86 25.09
C ALA A 724 -26.12 14.91 24.04
N ALA A 725 -27.35 14.55 24.43
CA ALA A 725 -28.53 14.67 23.56
C ALA A 725 -28.80 16.13 23.17
N LEU A 726 -28.58 17.10 24.07
CA LEU A 726 -28.69 18.52 23.75
C LEU A 726 -27.59 18.95 22.78
N TYR A 727 -26.36 18.48 22.97
CA TYR A 727 -25.23 18.77 22.07
C TYR A 727 -25.53 18.31 20.63
N PHE A 728 -25.93 17.04 20.45
CA PHE A 728 -26.27 16.50 19.13
C PHE A 728 -27.47 17.18 18.46
N ARG A 729 -28.35 17.83 19.23
CA ARG A 729 -29.56 18.46 18.69
C ARG A 729 -29.42 19.97 18.51
N GLY A 730 -28.26 20.54 18.83
CA GLY A 730 -28.07 21.99 18.91
C GLY A 730 -28.99 22.66 19.95
N GLY A 731 -29.33 21.94 21.02
CA GLY A 731 -30.20 22.42 22.09
C GLY A 731 -29.53 23.46 22.99
N GLU A 732 -30.34 24.14 23.81
CA GLU A 732 -29.80 25.07 24.82
C GLU A 732 -28.90 24.34 25.83
N ILE A 733 -27.73 24.91 26.12
CA ILE A 733 -26.81 24.36 27.13
C ILE A 733 -27.50 24.34 28.50
N ASP A 734 -27.38 23.24 29.26
CA ASP A 734 -27.97 23.12 30.60
C ASP A 734 -26.88 22.89 31.66
N TYR A 735 -26.38 21.67 31.78
CA TYR A 735 -25.32 21.36 32.75
C TYR A 735 -24.00 22.06 32.40
N GLY A 736 -23.75 22.31 31.12
CA GLY A 736 -22.55 22.98 30.63
C GLY A 736 -22.44 24.48 30.95
N LYS A 737 -23.52 25.14 31.39
CA LYS A 737 -23.54 26.60 31.63
C LYS A 737 -22.68 27.04 32.81
N ARG A 738 -22.41 26.15 33.77
CA ARG A 738 -21.67 26.47 35.00
C ARG A 738 -21.03 25.21 35.58
N ARG A 739 -20.01 25.40 36.43
CA ARG A 739 -19.37 24.28 37.13
C ARG A 739 -20.25 23.71 38.25
N GLY A 740 -20.94 22.62 37.96
CA GLY A 740 -21.74 21.85 38.91
C GLY A 740 -22.70 22.69 39.77
N ALA A 741 -22.71 22.43 41.08
CA ALA A 741 -23.52 23.16 42.06
C ALA A 741 -22.77 24.34 42.72
N ARG A 742 -21.60 24.72 42.18
CA ARG A 742 -20.68 25.75 42.70
C ARG A 742 -20.18 25.49 44.13
N ARG A 743 -19.97 24.23 44.48
CA ARG A 743 -19.32 23.82 45.74
C ARG A 743 -17.81 23.84 45.59
N SER A 744 -17.10 23.68 46.71
CA SER A 744 -15.63 23.59 46.74
C SER A 744 -15.09 22.51 45.81
N GLU A 745 -15.84 21.43 45.67
CA GLU A 745 -15.54 20.25 44.87
C GLU A 745 -15.66 20.58 43.36
N ASP A 746 -16.64 21.39 42.97
CA ASP A 746 -16.93 21.71 41.57
C ASP A 746 -15.82 22.49 40.85
N ARG A 747 -14.75 22.90 41.53
CA ARG A 747 -13.56 23.51 40.90
C ARG A 747 -12.91 22.61 39.85
N PHE A 748 -13.07 21.29 39.94
CA PHE A 748 -12.55 20.33 38.96
C PHE A 748 -13.47 20.08 37.78
N HIS A 749 -14.74 20.50 37.85
CA HIS A 749 -15.64 20.47 36.70
C HIS A 749 -15.24 21.54 35.68
N ARG A 750 -15.77 21.43 34.47
CA ARG A 750 -15.58 22.41 33.39
C ARG A 750 -16.94 22.83 32.84
N VAL A 751 -17.03 24.06 32.35
CA VAL A 751 -18.15 24.51 31.52
C VAL A 751 -17.95 24.03 30.08
N SER A 752 -18.98 24.11 29.25
CA SER A 752 -18.86 23.80 27.82
C SER A 752 -17.80 24.66 27.16
N HIS A 753 -17.06 24.07 26.23
CA HIS A 753 -16.00 24.79 25.53
C HIS A 753 -16.58 25.90 24.65
N PRO A 754 -16.00 27.11 24.58
CA PRO A 754 -16.53 28.21 23.76
C PRO A 754 -16.79 27.86 22.29
N PHE A 755 -16.00 26.95 21.71
CA PHE A 755 -16.20 26.47 20.33
C PHE A 755 -17.32 25.44 20.15
N SER A 756 -17.96 25.00 21.23
CA SER A 756 -19.05 24.03 21.15
C SER A 756 -20.44 24.67 21.07
N TYR A 757 -20.54 26.00 21.19
CA TYR A 757 -21.81 26.70 21.29
C TYR A 757 -21.78 28.08 20.66
N GLU A 758 -22.97 28.60 20.36
CA GLU A 758 -23.21 29.99 19.96
C GLU A 758 -24.15 30.69 20.95
N GLY A 759 -24.37 32.00 20.79
CA GLY A 759 -25.29 32.78 21.63
C GLY A 759 -24.79 33.15 23.04
N GLY A 760 -23.77 32.44 23.54
CA GLY A 760 -23.18 32.66 24.87
C GLY A 760 -21.80 33.32 24.86
N GLU A 761 -21.44 33.92 25.99
CA GLU A 761 -20.09 34.43 26.27
C GLU A 761 -19.55 33.78 27.54
N LEU A 762 -18.34 33.24 27.47
CA LEU A 762 -17.67 32.65 28.62
C LEU A 762 -17.19 33.75 29.57
N TYR A 763 -17.73 33.76 30.79
CA TYR A 763 -17.25 34.62 31.86
C TYR A 763 -16.31 33.87 32.80
N GLN A 764 -15.05 34.30 32.82
CA GLN A 764 -14.03 33.81 33.74
C GLN A 764 -13.74 34.85 34.84
N PRO A 765 -13.94 34.48 36.13
CA PRO A 765 -13.63 35.36 37.25
C PRO A 765 -12.14 35.65 37.36
N LYS A 766 -11.77 36.86 37.83
CA LYS A 766 -10.38 37.24 38.07
C LYS A 766 -9.67 36.22 38.99
N GLY A 767 -8.60 35.60 38.48
CA GLY A 767 -7.83 34.56 39.17
C GLY A 767 -8.24 33.12 38.81
N CYS A 768 -9.24 32.95 37.94
CA CYS A 768 -9.38 31.78 37.09
C CYS A 768 -8.58 32.06 35.81
N ILE A 769 -7.47 31.35 35.64
CA ILE A 769 -6.56 31.52 34.50
C ILE A 769 -6.35 30.15 33.86
N ASP A 770 -6.15 30.12 32.54
CA ASP A 770 -6.04 28.85 31.79
C ASP A 770 -4.89 27.96 32.27
N SER A 771 -3.84 28.54 32.87
CA SER A 771 -2.73 27.80 33.47
C SER A 771 -3.08 27.13 34.81
N ASN A 772 -4.22 27.47 35.43
CA ASN A 772 -4.71 26.85 36.65
C ASN A 772 -6.25 26.86 36.71
N LEU A 773 -6.86 26.05 35.87
CA LEU A 773 -8.32 25.89 35.81
C LEU A 773 -8.92 25.20 37.06
N ASP A 774 -8.10 24.63 37.94
CA ASP A 774 -8.55 23.99 39.19
C ASP A 774 -8.54 24.94 40.40
N SER A 775 -8.24 26.22 40.17
CA SER A 775 -8.32 27.28 41.18
C SER A 775 -9.74 27.38 41.75
N ASP A 776 -9.86 27.61 43.06
CA ASP A 776 -11.16 27.86 43.72
C ASP A 776 -11.90 29.07 43.12
N LYS A 777 -11.18 29.96 42.42
CA LYS A 777 -11.78 31.09 41.69
C LYS A 777 -12.60 30.63 40.48
N CYS A 778 -12.23 29.51 39.85
CA CYS A 778 -12.90 28.98 38.67
C CYS A 778 -14.28 28.39 38.96
N ILE A 779 -14.66 28.15 40.22
CA ILE A 779 -16.01 27.69 40.62
C ILE A 779 -17.11 28.62 40.08
N TRP A 780 -16.81 29.91 39.94
CA TRP A 780 -17.74 30.92 39.44
C TRP A 780 -17.68 31.14 37.92
N GLU A 781 -16.90 30.34 37.19
CA GLU A 781 -16.94 30.30 35.74
C GLU A 781 -18.34 29.94 35.24
N THR A 782 -18.83 30.70 34.26
CA THR A 782 -20.20 30.56 33.76
C THR A 782 -20.29 31.03 32.32
N ILE A 783 -21.17 30.43 31.54
CA ILE A 783 -21.55 30.91 30.22
C ILE A 783 -22.75 31.84 30.42
N ASN A 784 -22.55 33.12 30.11
CA ASN A 784 -23.61 34.12 30.13
C ASN A 784 -24.27 34.21 28.76
N ASN A 785 -25.51 34.69 28.74
CA ASN A 785 -26.16 35.05 27.49
C ASN A 785 -25.50 36.32 26.95
N ASN A 786 -25.16 36.34 25.67
CA ASN A 786 -24.64 37.52 24.99
C ASN A 786 -25.68 38.06 23.99
N SER A 787 -25.93 37.31 22.92
CA SER A 787 -26.91 37.65 21.87
C SER A 787 -28.21 36.86 21.96
N SER A 788 -28.15 35.61 22.44
CA SER A 788 -29.28 34.69 22.63
C SER A 788 -29.03 33.77 23.83
N ASN A 789 -29.93 32.82 24.10
CA ASN A 789 -29.59 31.73 25.02
C ASN A 789 -28.50 30.87 24.39
N PRO A 790 -27.48 30.44 25.14
CA PRO A 790 -26.39 29.65 24.58
C PRO A 790 -26.91 28.28 24.15
N THR A 791 -26.70 27.96 22.88
CA THR A 791 -27.12 26.71 22.21
C THR A 791 -25.92 26.01 21.65
N TYR A 792 -25.88 24.68 21.76
CA TYR A 792 -24.79 23.91 21.18
C TYR A 792 -24.78 24.04 19.66
N LEU A 793 -23.59 23.99 19.07
CA LEU A 793 -23.42 23.77 17.64
C LEU A 793 -23.57 22.27 17.39
N SER A 794 -24.63 21.90 16.67
CA SER A 794 -24.93 20.50 16.37
C SER A 794 -23.90 19.93 15.39
N PRO A 795 -23.32 18.76 15.66
CA PRO A 795 -22.48 18.05 14.69
C PRO A 795 -23.30 17.33 13.60
N LEU A 796 -24.64 17.39 13.65
CA LEU A 796 -25.53 16.77 12.65
C LEU A 796 -25.65 17.68 11.41
N GLU A 797 -24.65 17.63 10.54
CA GLU A 797 -24.53 18.53 9.38
C GLU A 797 -24.93 17.85 8.06
N SER A 798 -24.91 16.51 8.00
CA SER A 798 -25.16 15.74 6.77
C SER A 798 -26.13 14.58 6.95
N GLN A 799 -26.98 14.36 5.94
CA GLN A 799 -27.93 13.25 5.88
C GLN A 799 -27.26 11.87 5.85
N CYS A 800 -26.01 11.77 5.37
CA CYS A 800 -25.27 10.51 5.24
C CYS A 800 -24.34 10.24 6.43
N GLN A 801 -24.34 11.10 7.44
CA GLN A 801 -23.45 10.98 8.60
C GLN A 801 -24.00 10.01 9.64
N THR A 802 -23.18 9.04 10.04
CA THR A 802 -23.49 8.13 11.15
C THR A 802 -23.05 8.75 12.48
N ASN A 803 -23.96 8.83 13.45
CA ASN A 803 -23.71 9.52 14.72
C ASN A 803 -23.57 8.52 15.86
N HIS A 804 -22.52 8.66 16.67
CA HIS A 804 -22.19 7.70 17.71
C HIS A 804 -21.82 8.37 19.03
N ILE A 805 -22.29 7.79 20.13
CA ILE A 805 -21.86 8.09 21.51
C ILE A 805 -21.09 6.90 22.04
N VAL A 806 -19.87 7.11 22.56
CA VAL A 806 -19.13 6.07 23.30
C VAL A 806 -19.06 6.48 24.77
N LEU A 807 -19.84 5.79 25.59
CA LEU A 807 -19.89 6.02 27.03
C LEU A 807 -18.92 5.09 27.74
N LEU A 808 -17.82 5.63 28.26
CA LEU A 808 -16.92 4.94 29.18
C LEU A 808 -17.33 5.23 30.62
N SER A 809 -17.48 4.20 31.45
CA SER A 809 -17.75 4.37 32.87
C SER A 809 -17.02 3.34 33.73
N ASP A 810 -16.48 3.79 34.86
CA ASP A 810 -15.77 3.01 35.87
C ASP A 810 -16.61 2.79 37.15
N GLY A 811 -17.87 3.20 37.15
CA GLY A 811 -18.79 3.14 38.29
C GLY A 811 -20.25 2.95 37.85
N ALA A 812 -21.07 2.29 38.67
CA ALA A 812 -22.52 2.26 38.45
C ALA A 812 -23.13 3.68 38.56
N ALA A 813 -24.29 3.90 37.94
CA ALA A 813 -24.99 5.18 38.03
C ALA A 813 -25.42 5.47 39.48
N THR A 814 -24.95 6.58 40.06
CA THR A 814 -25.23 6.93 41.46
C THR A 814 -25.95 8.27 41.64
N SER A 815 -26.12 9.05 40.57
CA SER A 815 -26.85 10.32 40.61
C SER A 815 -27.65 10.54 39.32
N ASN A 816 -28.82 11.15 39.42
CA ASN A 816 -29.61 11.56 38.26
C ASN A 816 -30.52 12.74 38.61
N THR A 817 -30.40 13.83 37.87
CA THR A 817 -31.24 15.03 38.00
C THR A 817 -31.99 15.37 36.72
N ALA A 818 -31.90 14.52 35.69
CA ALA A 818 -32.44 14.80 34.36
C ALA A 818 -33.83 14.19 34.11
N VAL A 819 -34.40 13.39 35.04
CA VAL A 819 -35.66 12.63 34.85
C VAL A 819 -36.78 13.48 34.23
N SER A 820 -37.17 14.58 34.85
CA SER A 820 -38.27 15.43 34.33
C SER A 820 -37.92 16.13 33.01
N ARG A 821 -36.63 16.42 32.79
CA ARG A 821 -36.16 17.05 31.56
C ARG A 821 -36.17 16.07 30.40
N ILE A 822 -35.77 14.82 30.64
CA ILE A 822 -35.84 13.74 29.66
C ILE A 822 -37.30 13.44 29.30
N GLN A 823 -38.20 13.36 30.27
CA GLN A 823 -39.64 13.19 30.00
C GLN A 823 -40.20 14.31 29.12
N ASN A 824 -39.81 15.56 29.38
CA ASN A 824 -40.20 16.69 28.53
C ASN A 824 -39.55 16.63 27.14
N LEU A 825 -38.31 16.14 27.04
CA LEU A 825 -37.56 16.07 25.78
C LEU A 825 -38.08 14.98 24.85
N THR A 826 -38.38 13.81 25.40
CA THR A 826 -38.79 12.60 24.68
C THR A 826 -40.31 12.50 24.53
N GLY A 827 -41.08 13.16 25.41
CA GLY A 827 -42.53 13.02 25.48
C GLY A 827 -43.00 11.66 26.03
N THR A 828 -42.11 10.82 26.55
CA THR A 828 -42.41 9.48 27.06
C THR A 828 -42.33 9.41 28.59
N THR A 829 -43.04 8.43 29.16
CA THR A 829 -42.97 8.11 30.59
C THR A 829 -41.85 7.12 30.84
N CYS A 830 -40.91 7.47 31.70
CA CYS A 830 -39.77 6.60 32.03
C CYS A 830 -40.16 5.44 32.95
N ASP A 831 -39.51 4.30 32.77
CA ASP A 831 -39.58 3.17 33.70
C ASP A 831 -38.93 3.54 35.04
N THR A 832 -39.69 3.28 36.12
CA THR A 832 -39.28 3.52 37.51
C THR A 832 -38.98 2.22 38.26
N SER A 833 -38.96 1.09 37.56
CA SER A 833 -38.67 -0.24 38.13
C SER A 833 -37.19 -0.40 38.55
N TYR A 834 -36.31 0.49 38.07
CA TYR A 834 -34.89 0.51 38.37
C TYR A 834 -34.52 1.61 39.38
N GLY A 835 -33.28 1.58 39.88
CA GLY A 835 -32.82 2.58 40.85
C GLY A 835 -32.99 4.01 40.33
N ASN A 836 -33.30 4.95 41.23
CA ASN A 836 -33.59 6.35 40.88
C ASN A 836 -32.49 7.02 40.03
N SER A 837 -31.24 6.54 40.14
CA SER A 837 -30.09 7.05 39.40
C SER A 837 -30.02 6.57 37.93
N GLU A 838 -30.79 5.55 37.57
CA GLU A 838 -30.84 4.94 36.22
C GLU A 838 -32.13 5.29 35.46
N THR A 839 -33.15 5.80 36.16
CA THR A 839 -34.46 6.18 35.61
C THR A 839 -34.33 7.08 34.37
N CYS A 840 -35.09 6.79 33.32
CA CYS A 840 -35.07 7.46 32.01
C CYS A 840 -33.84 7.21 31.11
N GLY A 841 -32.80 6.51 31.59
CA GLY A 841 -31.58 6.31 30.81
C GLY A 841 -31.83 5.49 29.54
N ARG A 842 -32.55 4.37 29.67
CA ARG A 842 -32.89 3.48 28.55
C ARG A 842 -33.80 4.17 27.55
N GLU A 843 -34.83 4.86 28.04
CA GLU A 843 -35.80 5.57 27.21
C GLU A 843 -35.17 6.73 26.44
N LEU A 844 -34.23 7.45 27.06
CA LEU A 844 -33.48 8.49 26.37
C LEU A 844 -32.65 7.91 25.22
N ILE A 845 -31.93 6.81 25.47
CA ILE A 845 -31.06 6.22 24.46
C ILE A 845 -31.86 5.52 23.34
N ASP A 846 -32.95 4.83 23.69
CA ASP A 846 -33.89 4.27 22.71
C ASP A 846 -34.51 5.36 21.82
N TRP A 847 -34.91 6.48 22.43
CA TRP A 847 -35.38 7.65 21.71
C TRP A 847 -34.30 8.24 20.80
N LEU A 848 -33.04 8.30 21.26
CA LEU A 848 -31.90 8.78 20.47
C LEU A 848 -31.60 7.92 19.24
N HIS A 849 -31.90 6.62 19.32
CA HIS A 849 -31.62 5.67 18.25
C HIS A 849 -32.79 5.55 17.25
N THR A 850 -34.03 5.79 17.69
CA THR A 850 -35.23 5.53 16.88
C THR A 850 -35.89 6.78 16.30
N SER A 851 -35.57 7.96 16.82
CA SER A 851 -36.17 9.22 16.40
C SER A 851 -35.23 10.03 15.52
N ASP A 852 -35.82 10.95 14.75
CA ASP A 852 -35.05 11.94 14.01
C ASP A 852 -34.66 13.13 14.92
N HIS A 853 -33.43 13.60 14.76
CA HIS A 853 -32.83 14.64 15.58
C HIS A 853 -32.40 15.89 14.82
N SER A 854 -32.50 15.88 13.48
CA SER A 854 -32.28 17.06 12.66
C SER A 854 -33.38 17.20 11.60
N PRO A 855 -34.53 17.82 11.92
CA PRO A 855 -35.65 17.97 10.96
C PRO A 855 -35.30 18.79 9.71
N ALA A 856 -34.17 19.51 9.73
CA ALA A 856 -33.66 20.27 8.60
C ALA A 856 -32.98 19.37 7.55
N LEU A 857 -32.52 18.18 7.96
CA LEU A 857 -31.86 17.22 7.09
C LEU A 857 -32.88 16.17 6.62
N PRO A 858 -32.84 15.75 5.34
CA PRO A 858 -33.64 14.62 4.88
C PRO A 858 -33.25 13.32 5.60
N GLY A 859 -34.22 12.44 5.83
CA GLY A 859 -34.01 11.12 6.44
C GLY A 859 -34.23 11.12 7.96
N THR A 860 -33.60 10.18 8.67
CA THR A 860 -33.66 10.07 10.13
C THR A 860 -32.25 10.08 10.68
N GLN A 861 -31.87 11.15 11.38
CA GLN A 861 -30.54 11.26 11.99
C GLN A 861 -30.52 10.56 13.34
N ASN A 862 -30.35 9.23 13.31
CA ASN A 862 -30.21 8.41 14.51
C ASN A 862 -28.83 8.58 15.18
N ILE A 863 -28.79 8.34 16.50
CA ILE A 863 -27.58 8.40 17.31
C ILE A 863 -27.40 7.05 18.03
N THR A 864 -26.35 6.32 17.63
CA THR A 864 -26.04 4.99 18.18
C THR A 864 -25.18 5.12 19.44
N THR A 865 -25.52 4.41 20.51
CA THR A 865 -24.77 4.50 21.79
C THR A 865 -24.04 3.19 22.10
N HIS A 866 -22.72 3.26 22.24
CA HIS A 866 -21.85 2.18 22.69
C HIS A 866 -21.44 2.42 24.14
N THR A 867 -21.24 1.35 24.91
CA THR A 867 -20.81 1.45 26.32
C THR A 867 -19.55 0.65 26.58
N ILE A 868 -18.69 1.17 27.46
CA ILE A 868 -17.51 0.48 27.96
C ILE A 868 -17.55 0.49 29.48
N ALA A 869 -17.73 -0.69 30.06
CA ALA A 869 -17.62 -0.92 31.51
C ALA A 869 -16.15 -1.14 31.88
N PHE A 870 -15.53 -0.17 32.54
CA PHE A 870 -14.12 -0.24 32.90
C PHE A 870 -13.93 -0.69 34.36
N ASN A 871 -13.32 -1.86 34.55
CA ASN A 871 -13.01 -2.41 35.88
C ASN A 871 -14.22 -2.51 36.83
N LEU A 872 -15.40 -2.80 36.28
CA LEU A 872 -16.66 -2.96 37.02
C LEU A 872 -16.93 -4.43 37.35
N ALA A 873 -17.56 -4.72 38.50
CA ALA A 873 -18.00 -6.07 38.82
C ALA A 873 -19.16 -6.49 37.90
N GLU A 874 -19.30 -7.80 37.62
CA GLU A 874 -20.32 -8.32 36.68
C GLU A 874 -21.74 -7.83 36.98
N GLY A 875 -22.13 -7.78 38.26
CA GLY A 875 -23.45 -7.30 38.69
C GLY A 875 -23.69 -5.80 38.49
N GLU A 876 -22.65 -5.00 38.25
CA GLU A 876 -22.72 -3.55 38.06
C GLU A 876 -22.72 -3.15 36.57
N ARG A 877 -22.49 -4.11 35.67
CA ARG A 877 -22.41 -3.88 34.21
C ARG A 877 -23.77 -3.86 33.52
N GLY A 878 -24.81 -4.37 34.18
CA GLY A 878 -26.14 -4.59 33.58
C GLY A 878 -26.74 -3.33 32.95
N PHE A 879 -26.73 -2.21 33.67
CA PHE A 879 -27.26 -0.95 33.17
C PHE A 879 -26.54 -0.46 31.89
N LEU A 880 -25.21 -0.54 31.84
CA LEU A 880 -24.44 -0.16 30.66
C LEU A 880 -24.70 -1.08 29.46
N ALA A 881 -24.90 -2.37 29.70
CA ALA A 881 -25.28 -3.32 28.65
C ALA A 881 -26.67 -3.02 28.09
N ASP A 882 -27.63 -2.71 28.97
CA ASP A 882 -28.98 -2.33 28.58
C ASP A 882 -29.01 -1.01 27.80
N LEU A 883 -28.20 -0.02 28.17
CA LEU A 883 -28.05 1.24 27.42
C LEU A 883 -27.52 0.99 26.01
N ALA A 884 -26.48 0.17 25.86
CA ALA A 884 -25.95 -0.15 24.54
C ALA A 884 -26.98 -0.90 23.68
N ALA A 885 -27.72 -1.85 24.28
CA ALA A 885 -28.76 -2.61 23.58
C ALA A 885 -29.92 -1.71 23.12
N ALA A 886 -30.40 -0.80 23.98
CA ALA A 886 -31.41 0.19 23.61
C ALA A 886 -30.92 1.17 22.53
N GLY A 887 -29.62 1.50 22.55
CA GLY A 887 -29.00 2.45 21.65
C GLY A 887 -28.48 1.88 20.34
N GLY A 888 -28.78 0.61 20.03
CA GLY A 888 -28.30 -0.08 18.83
C GLY A 888 -26.78 -0.32 18.77
N GLY A 889 -26.06 -0.06 19.85
CA GLY A 889 -24.61 -0.15 19.92
C GLY A 889 -24.09 -1.39 20.64
N GLY A 890 -22.76 -1.44 20.79
CA GLY A 890 -22.05 -2.55 21.43
C GLY A 890 -21.75 -2.28 22.90
N ALA A 891 -21.90 -3.30 23.75
CA ALA A 891 -21.47 -3.29 25.14
C ALA A 891 -20.09 -3.97 25.26
N TYR A 892 -19.12 -3.25 25.81
CA TYR A 892 -17.74 -3.71 25.96
C TYR A 892 -17.32 -3.68 27.43
N THR A 893 -16.38 -4.54 27.78
CA THR A 893 -15.82 -4.61 29.14
C THR A 893 -14.30 -4.56 29.08
N ALA A 894 -13.68 -3.80 29.97
CA ALA A 894 -12.23 -3.66 30.01
C ALA A 894 -11.72 -3.57 31.45
N ASP A 895 -10.82 -4.46 31.84
CA ASP A 895 -10.22 -4.48 33.19
C ASP A 895 -8.74 -4.01 33.19
N SER A 896 -8.23 -3.60 32.03
CA SER A 896 -6.87 -3.12 31.83
C SER A 896 -6.78 -2.09 30.70
N ALA A 897 -5.67 -1.34 30.64
CA ALA A 897 -5.40 -0.41 29.53
C ALA A 897 -5.35 -1.12 28.15
N ALA A 898 -4.84 -2.35 28.10
CA ALA A 898 -4.78 -3.13 26.86
C ALA A 898 -6.18 -3.55 26.38
N SER A 899 -7.03 -4.05 27.28
CA SER A 899 -8.42 -4.39 26.95
C SER A 899 -9.27 -3.15 26.62
N LEU A 900 -8.99 -2.01 27.25
CA LEU A 900 -9.66 -0.74 26.93
C LEU A 900 -9.29 -0.28 25.51
N LEU A 901 -8.01 -0.37 25.14
CA LEU A 901 -7.57 -0.09 23.78
C LEU A 901 -8.24 -1.01 22.75
N ALA A 902 -8.36 -2.30 23.07
CA ALA A 902 -9.05 -3.26 22.21
C ALA A 902 -10.54 -2.92 22.05
N ALA A 903 -11.23 -2.53 23.12
CA ALA A 903 -12.62 -2.10 23.07
C ALA A 903 -12.82 -0.90 22.14
N PHE A 904 -11.99 0.16 22.27
CA PHE A 904 -12.04 1.32 21.38
C PHE A 904 -11.77 0.94 19.92
N LYS A 905 -10.76 0.10 19.64
CA LYS A 905 -10.47 -0.37 18.28
C LYS A 905 -11.67 -1.09 17.66
N ASN A 906 -12.31 -1.98 18.41
CA ASN A 906 -13.47 -2.72 17.94
C ASN A 906 -14.66 -1.79 17.63
N ILE A 907 -14.90 -0.77 18.47
CA ILE A 907 -15.93 0.23 18.22
C ILE A 907 -15.64 0.97 16.91
N PHE A 908 -14.45 1.53 16.74
CA PHE A 908 -14.11 2.30 15.53
C PHE A 908 -14.19 1.47 14.25
N ILE A 909 -13.74 0.21 14.30
CA ILE A 909 -13.83 -0.71 13.16
C ILE A 909 -15.30 -1.01 12.80
N ASN A 910 -16.18 -1.15 13.79
CA ASN A 910 -17.58 -1.43 13.55
C ASN A 910 -18.34 -0.19 13.07
N VAL A 911 -17.99 0.99 13.56
CA VAL A 911 -18.52 2.28 13.07
C VAL A 911 -18.13 2.52 11.61
N SER A 912 -16.94 2.10 11.17
CA SER A 912 -16.50 2.27 9.78
C SER A 912 -17.09 1.25 8.78
N LYS A 913 -17.90 0.27 9.22
CA LYS A 913 -18.36 -0.89 8.43
C LYS A 913 -19.78 -0.75 7.87
N THR A 914 -20.20 0.44 7.45
CA THR A 914 -21.51 0.64 6.82
C THR A 914 -21.42 0.32 5.32
N ASP A 915 -22.32 -0.53 4.81
CA ASP A 915 -22.39 -0.89 3.38
C ASP A 915 -22.94 0.32 2.59
N THR A 916 -22.14 0.94 1.70
CA THR A 916 -22.55 2.14 0.95
C THR A 916 -22.43 1.95 -0.57
N SER A 917 -23.31 2.61 -1.32
CA SER A 917 -23.23 2.71 -2.78
C SER A 917 -22.43 3.95 -3.16
N PHE A 918 -21.21 3.78 -3.68
CA PHE A 918 -20.34 4.89 -4.08
C PHE A 918 -20.53 5.36 -5.53
N VAL A 919 -21.44 4.74 -6.30
CA VAL A 919 -21.58 4.98 -7.74
C VAL A 919 -23.02 5.31 -8.13
N ALA A 920 -23.20 6.31 -9.00
CA ALA A 920 -24.51 6.63 -9.59
C ALA A 920 -25.05 5.45 -10.42
N PRO A 921 -26.36 5.14 -10.35
CA PRO A 921 -26.92 3.99 -11.06
C PRO A 921 -26.85 4.17 -12.58
N SER A 922 -26.34 3.16 -13.28
CA SER A 922 -26.24 3.20 -14.75
C SER A 922 -27.55 2.72 -15.40
N VAL A 923 -28.16 3.57 -16.23
CA VAL A 923 -29.32 3.19 -17.07
C VAL A 923 -28.80 2.63 -18.40
N THR A 924 -29.26 1.44 -18.78
CA THR A 924 -28.84 0.79 -20.04
C THR A 924 -29.74 1.18 -21.21
N LEU A 925 -29.23 1.21 -22.45
CA LEU A 925 -30.04 1.45 -23.65
C LEU A 925 -30.78 0.17 -24.09
N ASN A 926 -32.02 0.29 -24.56
CA ASN A 926 -32.78 -0.87 -25.04
C ASN A 926 -32.18 -1.42 -26.34
N GLN A 927 -31.75 -2.69 -26.34
CA GLN A 927 -31.06 -3.33 -27.48
C GLN A 927 -31.95 -3.47 -28.73
N GLN A 928 -33.28 -3.48 -28.57
CA GLN A 928 -34.24 -3.61 -29.68
C GLN A 928 -34.70 -2.23 -30.20
N ASN A 929 -34.63 -1.19 -29.35
CA ASN A 929 -34.98 0.17 -29.72
C ASN A 929 -34.01 1.18 -29.08
N ARG A 930 -32.96 1.53 -29.81
CA ARG A 930 -31.89 2.44 -29.35
C ARG A 930 -32.35 3.88 -29.12
N MET A 931 -33.62 4.22 -29.41
CA MET A 931 -34.24 5.51 -29.05
C MET A 931 -34.99 5.48 -27.70
N LYS A 932 -34.98 4.35 -26.98
CA LYS A 932 -35.55 4.22 -25.64
C LYS A 932 -34.51 3.69 -24.66
N ASN A 933 -34.50 4.26 -23.45
CA ASN A 933 -33.79 3.68 -22.32
C ASN A 933 -34.45 2.34 -21.94
N SER A 934 -33.64 1.40 -21.47
CA SER A 934 -34.10 0.14 -20.89
C SER A 934 -34.62 0.40 -19.47
N ASP A 935 -35.65 -0.33 -19.06
CA ASP A 935 -36.22 -0.24 -17.71
C ASP A 935 -35.34 -0.93 -16.65
N GLU A 936 -34.07 -1.24 -16.96
CA GLU A 936 -33.15 -1.97 -16.10
C GLU A 936 -32.08 -1.06 -15.49
N LEU A 937 -31.94 -1.14 -14.17
CA LEU A 937 -31.02 -0.35 -13.36
C LEU A 937 -29.99 -1.26 -12.68
N TYR A 938 -28.74 -0.81 -12.63
CA TYR A 938 -27.63 -1.53 -12.00
C TYR A 938 -26.96 -0.65 -10.93
N PHE A 939 -26.78 -1.21 -9.74
CA PHE A 939 -26.18 -0.54 -8.58
C PHE A 939 -24.92 -1.28 -8.13
N ALA A 940 -23.80 -0.55 -8.04
CA ALA A 940 -22.54 -1.07 -7.51
C ALA A 940 -22.42 -0.70 -6.03
N MET A 941 -22.36 -1.73 -5.18
CA MET A 941 -22.32 -1.63 -3.71
C MET A 941 -20.93 -2.02 -3.20
N PHE A 942 -20.40 -1.33 -2.20
CA PHE A 942 -19.11 -1.67 -1.58
C PHE A 942 -19.18 -1.64 -0.04
N LYS A 943 -18.35 -2.46 0.60
CA LYS A 943 -18.21 -2.54 2.06
C LYS A 943 -16.79 -2.17 2.49
N PRO A 944 -16.60 -1.03 3.16
CA PRO A 944 -15.30 -0.62 3.69
C PRO A 944 -14.78 -1.61 4.74
N GLU A 945 -13.50 -1.96 4.63
CA GLU A 945 -12.78 -2.79 5.60
C GLU A 945 -11.39 -2.20 5.88
N SER A 946 -10.75 -2.62 6.99
CA SER A 946 -9.42 -2.15 7.41
C SER A 946 -8.27 -2.65 6.53
N THR A 947 -8.58 -3.24 5.38
CA THR A 947 -7.60 -3.70 4.39
C THR A 947 -7.66 -2.79 3.16
N ALA A 948 -6.59 -2.75 2.37
CA ALA A 948 -6.53 -1.94 1.15
C ALA A 948 -7.54 -2.38 0.06
N ARG A 949 -8.40 -3.38 0.32
CA ARG A 949 -9.38 -3.94 -0.61
C ARG A 949 -10.75 -4.02 0.06
N TRP A 950 -11.77 -3.50 -0.60
CA TRP A 950 -13.15 -3.53 -0.12
C TRP A 950 -13.98 -4.56 -0.88
N ASN A 951 -14.85 -5.26 -0.15
CA ASN A 951 -15.79 -6.20 -0.77
C ASN A 951 -16.83 -5.42 -1.59
N GLY A 952 -17.21 -5.91 -2.77
CA GLY A 952 -18.13 -5.22 -3.67
C GLY A 952 -19.12 -6.16 -4.37
N ASN A 953 -20.30 -5.65 -4.74
CA ASN A 953 -21.36 -6.41 -5.41
C ASN A 953 -22.17 -5.54 -6.38
N LEU A 954 -22.67 -6.14 -7.46
CA LEU A 954 -23.50 -5.46 -8.46
C LEU A 954 -24.93 -5.98 -8.39
N LYS A 955 -25.90 -5.12 -8.11
CA LYS A 955 -27.32 -5.51 -7.98
C LYS A 955 -28.17 -4.94 -9.12
N LYS A 956 -29.13 -5.73 -9.59
CA LYS A 956 -30.04 -5.37 -10.69
C LYS A 956 -31.45 -5.12 -10.18
N TYR A 957 -32.02 -3.98 -10.55
CA TYR A 957 -33.39 -3.54 -10.26
C TYR A 957 -34.08 -3.06 -11.54
N LYS A 958 -35.37 -2.72 -11.46
CA LYS A 958 -36.11 -2.15 -12.60
C LYS A 958 -36.76 -0.82 -12.26
N LEU A 959 -36.89 0.03 -13.26
CA LEU A 959 -37.66 1.26 -13.18
C LEU A 959 -39.10 0.98 -13.63
N LYS A 960 -40.09 1.43 -12.85
CA LYS A 960 -41.51 1.32 -13.21
C LYS A 960 -42.20 2.68 -13.07
N GLY A 961 -42.61 3.27 -14.18
CA GLY A 961 -43.42 4.48 -14.23
C GLY A 961 -44.81 4.22 -14.84
N ALA A 962 -45.84 4.86 -14.29
CA ALA A 962 -47.15 4.99 -14.94
C ALA A 962 -47.22 6.34 -15.66
N THR A 963 -48.12 6.50 -16.62
CA THR A 963 -48.16 7.63 -17.58
C THR A 963 -48.33 9.04 -16.98
N ASP A 964 -48.42 9.20 -15.66
CA ASP A 964 -48.56 10.50 -14.96
C ASP A 964 -47.96 10.45 -13.51
N ALA A 965 -46.95 9.60 -13.25
CA ALA A 965 -46.33 9.49 -11.92
C ALA A 965 -44.80 9.34 -11.99
N ASP A 966 -44.09 9.80 -10.96
CA ASP A 966 -42.63 9.67 -10.85
C ASP A 966 -42.22 8.19 -10.90
N PRO A 967 -41.17 7.86 -11.67
CA PRO A 967 -40.76 6.47 -11.86
C PRO A 967 -40.11 5.90 -10.59
N ILE A 968 -40.68 4.82 -10.05
CA ILE A 968 -40.19 4.14 -8.85
C ILE A 968 -39.25 2.98 -9.19
N ILE A 969 -38.25 2.75 -8.34
CA ILE A 969 -37.34 1.60 -8.45
C ILE A 969 -38.01 0.40 -7.78
N VAL A 970 -38.23 -0.67 -8.54
CA VAL A 970 -38.86 -1.89 -8.07
C VAL A 970 -37.91 -3.08 -8.03
N ASP A 971 -38.15 -3.94 -7.05
CA ASP A 971 -37.47 -5.20 -6.84
C ASP A 971 -38.00 -6.31 -7.76
N ARG A 972 -37.48 -7.54 -7.61
CA ARG A 972 -37.89 -8.70 -8.41
C ARG A 972 -39.39 -9.02 -8.32
N ASP A 973 -40.02 -8.67 -7.21
CA ASP A 973 -41.44 -8.92 -6.91
C ASP A 973 -42.35 -7.73 -7.30
N GLY A 974 -41.76 -6.65 -7.83
CA GLY A 974 -42.49 -5.46 -8.25
C GLY A 974 -42.85 -4.52 -7.11
N LEU A 975 -42.25 -4.69 -5.93
CA LEU A 975 -42.38 -3.82 -4.76
C LEU A 975 -41.30 -2.73 -4.78
N PRO A 976 -41.52 -1.56 -4.16
CA PRO A 976 -40.50 -0.51 -4.07
C PRO A 976 -39.23 -1.02 -3.37
N ALA A 977 -38.09 -0.96 -4.05
CA ALA A 977 -36.81 -1.50 -3.58
C ALA A 977 -36.02 -0.52 -2.70
N VAL A 978 -36.20 0.77 -2.94
CA VAL A 978 -35.48 1.86 -2.27
C VAL A 978 -36.45 2.62 -1.38
N ASP A 979 -35.99 3.06 -0.22
CA ASP A 979 -36.71 4.00 0.62
C ASP A 979 -36.51 5.42 0.07
N GLU A 980 -37.60 6.09 -0.31
CA GLU A 980 -37.55 7.44 -0.88
C GLU A 980 -37.05 8.50 0.11
N SER A 981 -37.08 8.21 1.42
CA SER A 981 -36.64 9.13 2.47
C SER A 981 -35.17 8.98 2.85
N THR A 982 -34.62 7.76 2.80
CA THR A 982 -33.22 7.49 3.20
C THR A 982 -32.30 7.21 2.01
N GLY A 983 -32.85 6.93 0.82
CA GLY A 983 -32.08 6.52 -0.35
C GLY A 983 -31.50 5.10 -0.25
N GLU A 984 -31.75 4.38 0.84
CA GLU A 984 -31.24 3.03 1.08
C GLU A 984 -32.15 1.95 0.49
N PHE A 985 -31.57 0.77 0.21
CA PHE A 985 -32.35 -0.41 -0.14
C PHE A 985 -33.11 -0.94 1.08
N LYS A 986 -34.42 -1.11 0.96
CA LYS A 986 -35.25 -1.68 2.03
C LYS A 986 -34.73 -3.07 2.41
N ALA A 987 -34.72 -3.39 3.71
CA ALA A 987 -34.25 -4.69 4.19
C ALA A 987 -35.02 -5.88 3.59
N GLY A 988 -36.28 -5.66 3.16
CA GLY A 988 -37.12 -6.64 2.47
C GLY A 988 -36.93 -6.70 0.95
N ALA A 989 -36.11 -5.83 0.35
CA ALA A 989 -35.95 -5.75 -1.10
C ALA A 989 -35.17 -6.95 -1.65
N ARG A 990 -35.59 -7.43 -2.82
CA ARG A 990 -34.95 -8.55 -3.52
C ARG A 990 -34.48 -8.17 -4.91
N SER A 991 -33.17 -8.15 -5.16
CA SER A 991 -32.63 -7.88 -6.49
C SER A 991 -33.01 -8.96 -7.51
N PHE A 992 -33.10 -8.59 -8.80
CA PHE A 992 -33.47 -9.50 -9.89
C PHE A 992 -32.47 -10.66 -10.10
N TRP A 993 -31.26 -10.51 -9.59
CA TRP A 993 -30.21 -11.52 -9.65
C TRP A 993 -30.16 -12.41 -8.41
N SER A 994 -30.91 -12.11 -7.35
CA SER A 994 -30.98 -12.94 -6.15
C SER A 994 -32.19 -13.88 -6.15
N ASN A 995 -32.04 -15.03 -5.49
CA ASN A 995 -33.14 -15.95 -5.17
C ASN A 995 -33.70 -15.74 -3.75
N ALA A 996 -32.98 -15.03 -2.88
CA ALA A 996 -33.37 -14.67 -1.52
C ALA A 996 -33.43 -13.14 -1.34
N VAL A 997 -34.08 -12.68 -0.27
CA VAL A 997 -34.08 -11.25 0.10
C VAL A 997 -32.64 -10.82 0.42
N ASP A 998 -32.17 -9.78 -0.24
CA ASP A 998 -30.76 -9.37 -0.21
C ASP A 998 -30.53 -7.90 0.18
N GLY A 999 -31.57 -7.06 0.17
CA GLY A 999 -31.52 -5.66 0.62
C GLY A 999 -30.31 -4.90 0.08
N GLY A 1000 -29.73 -4.03 0.91
CA GLY A 1000 -28.48 -3.31 0.62
C GLY A 1000 -27.19 -4.11 0.85
N SER A 1001 -27.25 -5.34 1.36
CA SER A 1001 -26.05 -6.09 1.76
C SER A 1001 -25.13 -6.38 0.58
N VAL A 1002 -23.84 -6.05 0.70
CA VAL A 1002 -22.84 -6.36 -0.32
C VAL A 1002 -22.61 -7.87 -0.44
N LEU A 1003 -22.65 -8.59 0.68
CA LEU A 1003 -22.34 -10.03 0.74
C LEU A 1003 -23.47 -10.93 0.22
N LEU A 1004 -24.69 -10.40 0.06
CA LEU A 1004 -25.87 -11.18 -0.32
C LEU A 1004 -26.46 -10.75 -1.66
N GLY A 1005 -26.91 -11.73 -2.43
CA GLY A 1005 -27.70 -11.50 -3.65
C GLY A 1005 -26.94 -10.82 -4.79
N GLY A 1006 -27.64 -10.11 -5.67
CA GLY A 1006 -27.03 -9.46 -6.83
C GLY A 1006 -26.28 -10.41 -7.77
N ALA A 1007 -25.22 -9.90 -8.40
CA ALA A 1007 -24.35 -10.66 -9.27
C ALA A 1007 -23.62 -11.77 -8.50
N ALA A 1008 -23.30 -11.55 -7.22
CA ALA A 1008 -22.68 -12.55 -6.36
C ALA A 1008 -23.49 -13.87 -6.33
N ALA A 1009 -24.81 -13.80 -6.11
CA ALA A 1009 -25.68 -14.97 -6.09
C ALA A 1009 -25.81 -15.71 -7.45
N ARG A 1010 -25.65 -15.00 -8.57
CA ARG A 1010 -25.65 -15.63 -9.91
C ARG A 1010 -24.34 -16.33 -10.24
N ILE A 1011 -23.25 -15.87 -9.64
CA ILE A 1011 -21.91 -16.46 -9.80
C ILE A 1011 -21.83 -17.76 -8.99
N GLU A 1012 -22.36 -17.77 -7.76
CA GLU A 1012 -22.48 -18.99 -6.95
C GLU A 1012 -23.32 -20.07 -7.61
N GLY A 1013 -24.43 -19.69 -8.27
CA GLY A 1013 -25.27 -20.63 -9.02
C GLY A 1013 -24.59 -21.31 -10.21
N ASN A 1014 -23.43 -20.79 -10.66
CA ASN A 1014 -22.62 -21.34 -11.76
C ASN A 1014 -21.37 -22.09 -11.28
N GLY A 1015 -21.24 -22.37 -9.97
CA GLY A 1015 -20.19 -23.22 -9.42
C GLY A 1015 -18.91 -22.53 -8.94
N TYR A 1016 -18.88 -21.19 -8.85
CA TYR A 1016 -17.76 -20.42 -8.29
C TYR A 1016 -18.25 -19.56 -7.11
N SER A 1017 -17.59 -19.64 -5.95
CA SER A 1017 -17.96 -18.79 -4.79
C SER A 1017 -17.64 -17.31 -5.08
N HIS A 1018 -18.55 -16.42 -4.66
CA HIS A 1018 -18.39 -14.97 -4.80
C HIS A 1018 -17.22 -14.42 -3.98
N GLU A 1019 -16.74 -15.17 -2.98
CA GLU A 1019 -15.56 -14.84 -2.17
C GLU A 1019 -14.25 -14.80 -3.00
N TYR A 1020 -14.23 -15.41 -4.19
CA TYR A 1020 -13.04 -15.44 -5.06
C TYR A 1020 -12.96 -14.29 -6.07
N ARG A 1021 -14.02 -13.46 -6.20
CA ARG A 1021 -14.08 -12.43 -7.25
C ARG A 1021 -13.85 -11.02 -6.71
N LYS A 1022 -12.81 -10.36 -7.21
CA LYS A 1022 -12.42 -8.98 -6.86
C LYS A 1022 -13.04 -8.02 -7.88
N VAL A 1023 -13.90 -7.10 -7.44
CA VAL A 1023 -14.44 -6.01 -8.27
C VAL A 1023 -13.57 -4.78 -8.06
N TYR A 1024 -12.90 -4.34 -9.12
CA TYR A 1024 -12.01 -3.18 -9.09
C TYR A 1024 -12.73 -1.96 -9.67
N THR A 1025 -12.65 -0.83 -8.97
CA THR A 1025 -12.96 0.49 -9.52
C THR A 1025 -11.65 1.28 -9.59
N TYR A 1026 -11.40 1.98 -10.70
CA TYR A 1026 -10.22 2.82 -10.87
C TYR A 1026 -10.33 4.09 -10.04
#